data_AF-A0A022WCQ1-F1
#
_entry.id   AF-A0A022WCQ1-F1
#
_cell.length_a   1.000
_cell.length_b   1.000
_cell.length_c   1.000
_cell.angle_alpha   90.00
_cell.angle_beta   90.00
_cell.angle_gamma   90.00
#
_symmetry.space_group_name_H-M   'P 1'
#
loop_
_entity.id
_entity.type
_entity.pdbx_description
1 polymer ?
#
loop_
_entity_poly.entity_id
_entity_poly.type
_entity_poly.pdbx_seq_one_letter_code
_entity_poly.pdbx_strand_id
1 'polypeptide(L)'
;MDPLIASESATSQATENGRSAETNKTPEQVQEENKFQRAIAVWRGIDLANLIAKHDTTASDIVSHQRDSLVQRKDLAQKTKDFRKLDDASKLSEYKGLLKSYQAFIDLLTNQGKVSSSSFLQLYTALSEAPDPYPLLEASIDSLVLSEDTVPKLNAEKDFLQNSVNRLTYQLEETEKRLAEERATRLKLEENQDKKIQEVEASWKAALAEKTSNWEAKEKAFEEKAESHDRLLKELKASYEVSQRLNHSENTEGDTRSAATAAELEIVTSDLERTSIRLAEVEARNEQLSLELAQAASQSQSEQSSRPVEEEPQYLRLQTENSSLMRKLEAARFDKDAEKNTWEGKLRQCERTSSKITRERDELREKLTKFADYDDIKRELEVIKSIEFSTGDDEPDTSIDDTKPSNSKENNLEQLLLARNKKLSNELTILRVSHQDLEGQLGALREELSRTNSELEKSRKLATKLENDLLHIQRETTNSSAMSVAGTYVSRYPHGSRRGRVSPTSSIISGFDNSMSPTTMEAIRAGEPVGGGSGILPMVQAQRDRFKQKNSELEEELSKTYGIVKSLRAEVASLQKDNLSLYEKTRYVSTYNRGQASTSSTATPYSNRPNATAIQVDPDTPSGLSLDRYQSAYEAQISPFAAFRGRESARAYKRMSVPERIIFSITRMVLANRTSRNLFAAYCFALHIFLFIMLYSMSTTGIEKHAGIMLDHGTGQNLGGAEDGPLG
;
A
#
# COMPACT_ATOMS: atom_id res chain seq x y z
N MET A 1 32.72 -26.54 -52.47
CA MET A 1 33.40 -26.68 -51.17
C MET A 1 32.38 -26.30 -50.10
N ASP A 2 31.52 -27.26 -49.75
CA ASP A 2 31.01 -27.63 -48.41
C ASP A 2 30.34 -26.61 -47.46
N PRO A 3 29.32 -27.02 -46.65
CA PRO A 3 27.91 -26.72 -46.93
C PRO A 3 27.06 -26.27 -45.69
N LEU A 4 25.71 -26.33 -45.83
CA LEU A 4 24.57 -26.12 -44.88
C LEU A 4 24.09 -24.66 -44.73
N ILE A 5 22.90 -24.19 -45.12
CA ILE A 5 21.51 -24.70 -45.35
C ILE A 5 20.74 -25.17 -44.10
N ALA A 6 19.88 -24.25 -43.64
CA ALA A 6 18.45 -24.34 -43.27
C ALA A 6 17.94 -24.99 -41.94
N SER A 7 17.11 -24.15 -41.28
CA SER A 7 15.73 -24.34 -40.83
C SER A 7 15.33 -25.34 -39.71
N GLU A 8 14.52 -24.76 -38.80
CA GLU A 8 13.26 -25.29 -38.23
C GLU A 8 13.24 -26.40 -37.16
N SER A 9 12.70 -25.97 -36.01
CA SER A 9 11.62 -26.62 -35.24
C SER A 9 11.92 -27.79 -34.28
N ALA A 10 11.39 -27.58 -33.07
CA ALA A 10 10.80 -28.55 -32.15
C ALA A 10 11.69 -29.38 -31.19
N THR A 11 11.22 -29.33 -29.93
CA THR A 11 11.15 -30.40 -28.91
C THR A 11 12.32 -30.67 -27.94
N SER A 12 12.02 -30.33 -26.68
CA SER A 12 12.07 -31.23 -25.51
C SER A 12 13.37 -31.39 -24.72
N GLN A 13 13.41 -30.75 -23.55
CA GLN A 13 13.83 -31.29 -22.24
C GLN A 13 13.45 -30.21 -21.20
N ALA A 14 12.28 -30.25 -20.56
CA ALA A 14 11.92 -31.16 -19.48
C ALA A 14 13.05 -31.32 -18.45
N THR A 15 13.30 -30.26 -17.68
CA THR A 15 13.87 -30.38 -16.34
C THR A 15 12.89 -29.80 -15.33
N GLU A 16 12.51 -30.67 -14.41
CA GLU A 16 11.64 -30.46 -13.28
C GLU A 16 11.96 -29.16 -12.54
N ASN A 17 11.02 -28.22 -12.57
CA ASN A 17 10.87 -27.24 -11.51
C ASN A 17 9.41 -27.23 -11.05
N GLY A 18 8.90 -28.44 -10.77
CA GLY A 18 7.84 -28.64 -9.80
C GLY A 18 8.40 -28.49 -8.40
N ARG A 19 8.93 -27.30 -8.06
CA ARG A 19 9.13 -26.95 -6.67
C ARG A 19 7.74 -26.68 -6.14
N SER A 20 7.14 -27.74 -5.61
CA SER A 20 6.00 -27.71 -4.70
C SER A 20 6.03 -26.39 -3.95
N ALA A 21 4.97 -25.60 -4.14
CA ALA A 21 4.62 -24.57 -3.19
C ALA A 21 4.50 -25.28 -1.84
N GLU A 22 5.59 -25.30 -1.07
CA GLU A 22 5.54 -25.50 0.36
C GLU A 22 4.72 -24.34 0.88
N THR A 23 3.40 -24.54 0.86
CA THR A 23 2.45 -23.87 1.74
C THR A 23 3.13 -23.84 3.09
N ASN A 24 3.38 -22.64 3.63
CA ASN A 24 3.81 -22.41 4.99
C ASN A 24 2.75 -23.00 5.94
N LYS A 25 2.72 -24.32 6.08
CA LYS A 25 1.88 -25.02 7.03
C LYS A 25 2.51 -24.78 8.38
N THR A 26 1.75 -24.19 9.28
CA THR A 26 2.21 -23.99 10.65
C THR A 26 2.52 -25.36 11.27
N PRO A 27 3.49 -25.44 12.20
CA PRO A 27 3.83 -26.71 12.87
C PRO A 27 2.63 -27.36 13.57
N GLU A 28 1.58 -26.60 13.90
CA GLU A 28 0.31 -27.09 14.41
C GLU A 28 -0.49 -27.88 13.36
N GLN A 29 -0.57 -27.40 12.11
CA GLN A 29 -1.28 -28.10 11.02
C GLN A 29 -0.63 -29.45 10.68
N VAL A 30 0.70 -29.52 10.73
CA VAL A 30 1.43 -30.78 10.51
C VAL A 30 1.17 -31.77 11.65
N GLN A 31 1.05 -31.30 12.89
CA GLN A 31 0.70 -32.16 14.02
C GLN A 31 -0.75 -32.66 13.95
N GLU A 32 -1.68 -31.83 13.49
CA GLU A 32 -3.07 -32.22 13.28
C GLU A 32 -3.21 -33.23 12.15
N GLU A 33 -2.58 -33.01 11.00
CA GLU A 33 -2.55 -33.98 9.88
C GLU A 33 -1.99 -35.35 10.32
N ASN A 34 -0.97 -35.37 11.19
CA ASN A 34 -0.45 -36.61 11.77
C ASN A 34 -1.43 -37.31 12.71
N LYS A 35 -2.26 -36.55 13.45
CA LYS A 35 -3.35 -37.11 14.29
C LYS A 35 -4.45 -37.71 13.42
N PHE A 36 -4.83 -37.04 12.33
CA PHE A 36 -5.78 -37.56 11.34
C PHE A 36 -5.31 -38.88 10.72
N GLN A 37 -4.07 -38.93 10.25
CA GLN A 37 -3.50 -40.14 9.65
C GLN A 37 -3.44 -41.30 10.65
N ARG A 38 -3.03 -41.03 11.90
CA ARG A 38 -3.00 -42.04 12.95
C ARG A 38 -4.40 -42.53 13.31
N ALA A 39 -5.39 -41.64 13.42
CA ALA A 39 -6.76 -42.02 13.70
C ALA A 39 -7.36 -42.86 12.57
N ILE A 40 -7.15 -42.48 11.31
CA ILE A 40 -7.58 -43.24 10.14
C ILE A 40 -6.94 -44.65 10.15
N ALA A 41 -5.66 -44.76 10.50
CA ALA A 41 -4.99 -46.06 10.59
C ALA A 41 -5.59 -46.96 11.69
N VAL A 42 -5.91 -46.39 12.86
CA VAL A 42 -6.55 -47.12 13.96
C VAL A 42 -7.97 -47.57 13.58
N TRP A 43 -8.80 -46.67 13.03
CA TRP A 43 -10.16 -47.00 12.59
C TRP A 43 -10.20 -47.99 11.41
N ARG A 44 -9.20 -47.94 10.51
CA ARG A 44 -9.02 -48.98 9.48
C ARG A 44 -8.60 -50.32 10.07
N GLY A 45 -7.76 -50.32 11.10
CA GLY A 45 -7.31 -51.54 11.79
C GLY A 45 -8.42 -52.21 12.61
N ILE A 46 -9.31 -51.42 13.21
CA ILE A 46 -10.50 -51.92 13.94
C ILE A 46 -11.48 -52.60 12.98
N ASP A 47 -11.60 -52.08 11.75
CA ASP A 47 -12.46 -52.61 10.68
C ASP A 47 -13.87 -52.92 11.20
N LEU A 48 -14.58 -51.85 11.53
CA LEU A 48 -15.87 -51.91 12.21
C LEU A 48 -16.88 -52.84 11.51
N ALA A 49 -16.83 -52.95 10.18
CA ALA A 49 -17.73 -53.82 9.42
C ALA A 49 -17.51 -55.30 9.75
N ASN A 50 -16.25 -55.75 9.78
CA ASN A 50 -15.91 -57.12 10.13
C ASN A 50 -16.07 -57.39 11.63
N LEU A 51 -15.85 -56.38 12.48
CA LEU A 51 -16.07 -56.49 13.93
C LEU A 51 -17.56 -56.65 14.27
N ILE A 52 -18.44 -55.88 13.63
CA ILE A 52 -19.90 -56.00 13.78
C ILE A 52 -20.35 -57.39 13.36
N ALA A 53 -19.94 -57.89 12.19
CA ALA A 53 -20.35 -59.22 11.71
C ALA A 53 -19.93 -60.36 12.66
N LYS A 54 -18.73 -60.27 13.24
CA LYS A 54 -18.27 -61.23 14.27
C LYS A 54 -19.12 -61.13 15.53
N HIS A 55 -19.43 -59.92 15.99
CA HIS A 55 -20.25 -59.74 17.18
C HIS A 55 -21.71 -60.13 16.99
N ASP A 56 -22.29 -59.94 15.81
CA ASP A 56 -23.64 -60.42 15.49
C ASP A 56 -23.74 -61.94 15.62
N THR A 57 -22.69 -62.65 15.19
CA THR A 57 -22.58 -64.11 15.39
C THR A 57 -22.53 -64.44 16.88
N THR A 58 -21.68 -63.75 17.66
CA THR A 58 -21.62 -63.97 19.12
C THR A 58 -22.92 -63.60 19.85
N ALA A 59 -23.65 -62.60 19.38
CA ALA A 59 -24.94 -62.21 19.93
C ALA A 59 -26.01 -63.29 19.67
N SER A 60 -26.02 -63.85 18.46
CA SER A 60 -26.83 -65.02 18.12
C SER A 60 -26.48 -66.22 19.01
N ASP A 61 -25.19 -66.47 19.24
CA ASP A 61 -24.73 -67.55 20.11
C ASP A 61 -25.10 -67.32 21.58
N ILE A 62 -25.08 -66.08 22.07
CA ILE A 62 -25.57 -65.77 23.43
C ILE A 62 -27.06 -66.09 23.56
N VAL A 63 -27.87 -65.80 22.53
CA VAL A 63 -29.30 -66.12 22.53
C VAL A 63 -29.53 -67.63 22.47
N SER A 64 -28.75 -68.37 21.67
CA SER A 64 -28.85 -69.85 21.63
C SER A 64 -28.41 -70.45 22.97
N HIS A 65 -27.32 -69.97 23.56
CA HIS A 65 -26.83 -70.36 24.87
C HIS A 65 -27.85 -70.12 25.99
N GLN A 66 -28.58 -68.99 25.95
CA GLN A 66 -29.68 -68.72 26.88
C GLN A 66 -30.82 -69.75 26.72
N ARG A 67 -31.19 -70.12 25.49
CA ARG A 67 -32.20 -71.16 25.24
C ARG A 67 -31.72 -72.53 25.74
N ASP A 68 -30.48 -72.89 25.46
CA ASP A 68 -29.90 -74.17 25.86
C ASP A 68 -29.77 -74.30 27.37
N SER A 69 -29.37 -73.22 28.06
CA SER A 69 -29.33 -73.22 29.53
C SER A 69 -30.71 -73.37 30.16
N LEU A 70 -31.77 -72.81 29.55
CA LEU A 70 -33.15 -73.02 30.00
C LEU A 70 -33.62 -74.46 29.79
N VAL A 71 -33.31 -75.08 28.64
CA VAL A 71 -33.66 -76.47 28.34
C VAL A 71 -32.91 -77.42 29.28
N GLN A 72 -31.58 -77.28 29.39
CA GLN A 72 -30.78 -78.13 30.26
C GLN A 72 -31.14 -77.97 31.75
N ARG A 73 -31.54 -76.77 32.18
CA ARG A 73 -32.06 -76.56 33.53
C ARG A 73 -33.37 -77.32 33.77
N LYS A 74 -34.27 -77.35 32.80
CA LYS A 74 -35.52 -78.14 32.88
C LYS A 74 -35.23 -79.64 32.89
N ASP A 75 -34.33 -80.11 32.04
CA ASP A 75 -33.93 -81.52 31.99
C ASP A 75 -33.25 -81.97 33.28
N LEU A 76 -32.40 -81.13 33.87
CA LEU A 76 -31.75 -81.38 35.15
C LEU A 76 -32.78 -81.45 36.28
N ALA A 77 -33.74 -80.51 36.32
CA ALA A 77 -34.83 -80.53 37.30
C ALA A 77 -35.69 -81.80 37.17
N GLN A 78 -35.94 -82.26 35.94
CA GLN A 78 -36.66 -83.50 35.67
C GLN A 78 -35.86 -84.74 36.11
N LYS A 79 -34.57 -84.83 35.77
CA LYS A 79 -33.67 -85.90 36.24
C LYS A 79 -33.58 -85.95 37.76
N THR A 80 -33.53 -84.81 38.44
CA THR A 80 -33.56 -84.75 39.91
C THR A 80 -34.90 -85.22 40.49
N LYS A 81 -36.01 -84.90 39.82
CA LYS A 81 -37.36 -85.36 40.21
C LYS A 81 -37.50 -86.87 40.03
N ASP A 82 -36.97 -87.42 38.95
CA ASP A 82 -37.05 -88.85 38.64
C ASP A 82 -36.10 -89.67 39.52
N PHE A 83 -34.89 -89.16 39.80
CA PHE A 83 -33.97 -89.74 40.78
C PHE A 83 -34.60 -89.87 42.18
N ARG A 84 -35.42 -88.89 42.59
CA ARG A 84 -36.14 -88.93 43.87
C ARG A 84 -37.16 -90.07 43.96
N LYS A 85 -37.71 -90.53 42.84
CA LYS A 85 -38.74 -91.59 42.78
C LYS A 85 -38.17 -93.01 42.79
N LEU A 86 -36.85 -93.18 42.59
CA LEU A 86 -36.20 -94.48 42.56
C LEU A 86 -36.12 -95.13 43.95
N ASP A 87 -35.93 -96.45 43.98
CA ASP A 87 -35.60 -97.21 45.17
C ASP A 87 -34.11 -97.03 45.56
N ASP A 88 -33.76 -97.34 46.81
CA ASP A 88 -32.46 -96.94 47.37
C ASP A 88 -31.27 -97.66 46.73
N ALA A 89 -31.46 -98.87 46.19
CA ALA A 89 -30.43 -99.58 45.43
C ALA A 89 -30.17 -98.91 44.07
N SER A 90 -31.22 -98.49 43.36
CA SER A 90 -31.12 -97.77 42.08
C SER A 90 -30.65 -96.31 42.25
N LYS A 91 -30.96 -95.65 43.39
CA LYS A 91 -30.39 -94.34 43.71
C LYS A 91 -28.86 -94.39 43.82
N LEU A 92 -28.32 -95.46 44.40
CA LEU A 92 -26.88 -95.60 44.62
C LEU A 92 -26.12 -95.80 43.30
N SER A 93 -26.75 -96.42 42.29
CA SER A 93 -26.20 -96.55 40.94
C SER A 93 -26.32 -95.26 40.11
N GLU A 94 -27.44 -94.54 40.21
CA GLU A 94 -27.71 -93.33 39.41
C GLU A 94 -27.13 -92.03 39.98
N TYR A 95 -26.77 -91.97 41.26
CA TYR A 95 -26.27 -90.74 41.93
C TYR A 95 -25.06 -90.13 41.21
N LYS A 96 -24.14 -90.98 40.72
CA LYS A 96 -22.97 -90.53 39.93
C LYS A 96 -23.37 -89.89 38.60
N GLY A 97 -24.43 -90.40 37.96
CA GLY A 97 -24.97 -89.84 36.73
C GLY A 97 -25.63 -88.48 36.95
N LEU A 98 -26.41 -88.35 38.03
CA LEU A 98 -27.03 -87.08 38.41
C LEU A 98 -25.97 -86.01 38.73
N LEU A 99 -24.97 -86.35 39.54
CA LEU A 99 -23.88 -85.43 39.89
C LEU A 99 -23.11 -84.96 38.64
N LYS A 100 -22.81 -85.88 37.71
CA LYS A 100 -22.18 -85.52 36.42
C LYS A 100 -23.06 -84.59 35.59
N SER A 101 -24.38 -84.74 35.63
CA SER A 101 -25.29 -83.82 34.92
C SER A 101 -25.35 -82.42 35.54
N TYR A 102 -25.27 -82.30 36.87
CA TYR A 102 -25.12 -81.01 37.55
C TYR A 102 -23.79 -80.35 37.23
N GLN A 103 -22.69 -81.12 37.24
CA GLN A 103 -21.37 -80.63 36.87
C GLN A 103 -21.36 -80.13 35.42
N ALA A 104 -21.88 -80.91 34.47
CA ALA A 104 -21.97 -80.51 33.07
C ALA A 104 -22.77 -79.21 32.86
N PHE A 105 -23.86 -79.01 33.61
CA PHE A 105 -24.65 -77.78 33.55
C PHE A 105 -23.89 -76.56 34.11
N ILE A 106 -23.15 -76.73 35.22
CA ILE A 106 -22.30 -75.67 35.79
C ILE A 106 -21.16 -75.32 34.84
N ASP A 107 -20.52 -76.32 34.24
CA ASP A 107 -19.45 -76.12 33.26
C ASP A 107 -19.97 -75.40 32.01
N LEU A 108 -21.19 -75.75 31.54
CA LEU A 108 -21.87 -75.07 30.44
C LEU A 108 -22.12 -73.59 30.75
N LEU A 109 -22.77 -73.27 31.88
CA LEU A 109 -23.00 -71.89 32.31
C LEU A 109 -21.71 -71.09 32.45
N THR A 110 -20.67 -71.72 33.02
CA THR A 110 -19.35 -71.10 33.21
C THR A 110 -18.71 -70.80 31.86
N ASN A 111 -18.80 -71.71 30.89
CA ASN A 111 -18.25 -71.52 29.55
C ASN A 111 -19.02 -70.42 28.78
N GLN A 112 -20.35 -70.44 28.86
CA GLN A 112 -21.20 -69.40 28.26
C GLN A 112 -20.87 -68.00 28.81
N GLY A 113 -20.70 -67.89 30.14
CA GLY A 113 -20.29 -66.64 30.79
C GLY A 113 -18.88 -66.18 30.41
N LYS A 114 -17.94 -67.11 30.19
CA LYS A 114 -16.60 -66.81 29.68
C LYS A 114 -16.62 -66.30 28.24
N VAL A 115 -17.42 -66.90 27.36
CA VAL A 115 -17.57 -66.46 25.97
C VAL A 115 -18.15 -65.05 25.92
N SER A 116 -19.25 -64.78 26.64
CA SER A 116 -19.87 -63.46 26.67
C SER A 116 -18.95 -62.38 27.25
N SER A 117 -18.24 -62.66 28.35
CA SER A 117 -17.31 -61.70 28.95
C SER A 117 -16.06 -61.49 28.07
N SER A 118 -15.56 -62.52 27.42
CA SER A 118 -14.44 -62.41 26.47
C SER A 118 -14.81 -61.58 25.24
N SER A 119 -15.98 -61.80 24.64
CA SER A 119 -16.47 -61.01 23.51
C SER A 119 -16.73 -59.55 23.89
N PHE A 120 -17.28 -59.29 25.07
CA PHE A 120 -17.45 -57.92 25.57
C PHE A 120 -16.11 -57.20 25.76
N LEU A 121 -15.12 -57.86 26.38
CA LEU A 121 -13.79 -57.28 26.58
C LEU A 121 -13.07 -57.03 25.25
N GLN A 122 -13.22 -57.91 24.26
CA GLN A 122 -12.64 -57.69 22.93
C GLN A 122 -13.21 -56.42 22.26
N LEU A 123 -14.54 -56.22 22.33
CA LEU A 123 -15.19 -55.02 21.80
C LEU A 123 -14.78 -53.77 22.58
N TYR A 124 -14.75 -53.86 23.91
CA TYR A 124 -14.37 -52.73 24.77
C TYR A 124 -12.93 -52.29 24.51
N THR A 125 -11.98 -53.23 24.44
CA THR A 125 -10.58 -52.90 24.16
C THR A 125 -10.43 -52.22 22.80
N ALA A 126 -11.03 -52.79 21.75
CA ALA A 126 -10.97 -52.22 20.40
C ALA A 126 -11.57 -50.80 20.32
N LEU A 127 -12.66 -50.53 21.05
CA LEU A 127 -13.29 -49.22 21.07
C LEU A 127 -12.56 -48.22 21.99
N SER A 128 -11.96 -48.69 23.09
CA SER A 128 -11.22 -47.84 24.04
C SER A 128 -9.87 -47.35 23.51
N GLU A 129 -9.25 -48.12 22.62
CA GLU A 129 -8.00 -47.73 21.94
C GLU A 129 -8.25 -46.78 20.75
N ALA A 130 -9.49 -46.69 20.28
CA ALA A 130 -9.87 -45.84 19.16
C ALA A 130 -9.94 -44.37 19.59
N PRO A 131 -9.27 -43.45 18.88
CA PRO A 131 -9.43 -42.02 19.12
C PRO A 131 -10.85 -41.58 18.71
N ASP A 132 -11.43 -40.66 19.49
CA ASP A 132 -12.77 -40.10 19.23
C ASP A 132 -12.87 -39.49 17.81
N PRO A 133 -13.80 -39.95 16.97
CA PRO A 133 -13.95 -39.45 15.61
C PRO A 133 -14.61 -38.08 15.53
N TYR A 134 -15.36 -37.65 16.54
CA TYR A 134 -16.10 -36.38 16.52
C TYR A 134 -15.22 -35.14 16.25
N PRO A 135 -14.13 -34.89 17.01
CA PRO A 135 -13.27 -33.72 16.79
C PRO A 135 -12.55 -33.76 15.43
N LEU A 136 -12.29 -34.95 14.89
CA LEU A 136 -11.68 -35.11 13.57
C LEU A 136 -12.69 -34.76 12.47
N LEU A 137 -13.94 -35.21 12.60
CA LEU A 137 -15.00 -34.86 11.68
C LEU A 137 -15.27 -33.36 11.69
N GLU A 138 -15.35 -32.73 12.87
CA GLU A 138 -15.50 -31.28 13.02
C GLU A 138 -14.37 -30.53 12.31
N ALA A 139 -13.11 -30.87 12.59
CA ALA A 139 -11.96 -30.24 11.95
C ALA A 139 -11.89 -30.50 10.43
N SER A 140 -12.38 -31.65 9.93
CA SER A 140 -12.48 -31.90 8.49
C SER A 140 -13.59 -31.10 7.82
N ILE A 141 -14.72 -30.89 8.50
CA ILE A 141 -15.80 -30.01 8.03
C ILE A 141 -15.32 -28.57 8.01
N ASP A 142 -14.66 -28.11 9.07
CA ASP A 142 -14.07 -26.77 9.12
C ASP A 142 -13.04 -26.57 8.00
N SER A 143 -12.15 -27.54 7.78
CA SER A 143 -11.19 -27.51 6.67
C SER A 143 -11.87 -27.48 5.30
N LEU A 144 -12.95 -28.24 5.12
CA LEU A 144 -13.74 -28.24 3.89
C LEU A 144 -14.40 -26.88 3.67
N VAL A 145 -15.05 -26.31 4.68
CA VAL A 145 -15.69 -24.98 4.63
C VAL A 145 -14.65 -23.88 4.38
N LEU A 146 -13.50 -23.95 5.04
CA LEU A 146 -12.39 -23.03 4.77
C LEU A 146 -11.88 -23.19 3.33
N SER A 147 -11.77 -24.42 2.82
CA SER A 147 -11.35 -24.66 1.44
C SER A 147 -12.36 -24.11 0.43
N GLU A 148 -13.66 -24.28 0.70
CA GLU A 148 -14.75 -23.76 -0.13
C GLU A 148 -14.74 -22.23 -0.21
N ASP A 149 -14.37 -21.55 0.88
CA ASP A 149 -14.25 -20.09 0.93
C ASP A 149 -12.93 -19.55 0.37
N THR A 150 -11.83 -20.29 0.50
CA THR A 150 -10.47 -19.81 0.16
C THR A 150 -10.07 -20.11 -1.27
N VAL A 151 -10.44 -21.28 -1.80
CA VAL A 151 -10.16 -21.67 -3.19
C VAL A 151 -10.73 -20.67 -4.23
N PRO A 152 -11.99 -20.21 -4.15
CA PRO A 152 -12.51 -19.24 -5.12
C PRO A 152 -11.82 -17.88 -4.99
N LYS A 153 -11.42 -17.45 -3.79
CA LYS A 153 -10.67 -16.20 -3.58
C LYS A 153 -9.27 -16.29 -4.20
N LEU A 154 -8.57 -17.40 -4.00
CA LEU A 154 -7.26 -17.66 -4.61
C LEU A 154 -7.36 -17.76 -6.13
N ASN A 155 -8.40 -18.42 -6.67
CA ASN A 155 -8.63 -18.47 -8.11
C ASN A 155 -8.95 -17.08 -8.69
N ALA A 156 -9.78 -16.29 -8.01
CA ALA A 156 -10.06 -14.92 -8.43
C ALA A 156 -8.80 -14.03 -8.39
N GLU A 157 -7.94 -14.20 -7.39
CA GLU A 157 -6.65 -13.50 -7.32
C GLU A 157 -5.69 -13.97 -8.43
N LYS A 158 -5.60 -15.27 -8.68
CA LYS A 158 -4.84 -15.84 -9.79
C LYS A 158 -5.31 -15.26 -11.13
N ASP A 159 -6.61 -15.23 -11.37
CA ASP A 159 -7.20 -14.68 -12.60
C ASP A 159 -6.94 -13.18 -12.71
N PHE A 160 -7.05 -12.44 -11.59
CA PHE A 160 -6.72 -11.02 -11.55
C PHE A 160 -5.24 -10.76 -11.83
N LEU A 161 -4.33 -11.55 -11.27
CA LEU A 161 -2.90 -11.48 -11.51
C LEU A 161 -2.57 -11.84 -12.96
N GLN A 162 -3.17 -12.91 -13.51
CA GLN A 162 -3.02 -13.29 -14.92
C GLN A 162 -3.51 -12.18 -15.85
N ASN A 163 -4.68 -11.59 -15.59
CA ASN A 163 -5.19 -10.46 -16.36
C ASN A 163 -4.30 -9.22 -16.24
N SER A 164 -3.74 -8.97 -15.06
CA SER A 164 -2.82 -7.85 -14.83
C SER A 164 -1.50 -8.06 -15.58
N VAL A 165 -0.95 -9.27 -15.57
CA VAL A 165 0.24 -9.64 -16.35
C VAL A 165 -0.06 -9.49 -17.83
N ASN A 166 -1.15 -10.06 -18.35
CA ASN A 166 -1.52 -9.93 -19.76
C ASN A 166 -1.66 -8.46 -20.18
N ARG A 167 -2.28 -7.62 -19.35
CA ARG A 167 -2.38 -6.18 -19.60
C ARG A 167 -1.01 -5.51 -19.63
N LEU A 168 -0.13 -5.83 -18.68
CA LEU A 168 1.23 -5.27 -18.65
C LEU A 168 2.07 -5.74 -19.84
N THR A 169 1.95 -7.01 -20.22
CA THR A 169 2.60 -7.57 -21.41
C THR A 169 2.10 -6.88 -22.67
N TYR A 170 0.79 -6.65 -22.80
CA TYR A 170 0.23 -5.91 -23.93
C TYR A 170 0.71 -4.45 -23.96
N GLN A 171 0.77 -3.78 -22.81
CA GLN A 171 1.32 -2.43 -22.72
C GLN A 171 2.80 -2.38 -23.09
N LEU A 172 3.58 -3.39 -22.66
CA LEU A 172 4.99 -3.53 -23.04
C LEU A 172 5.12 -3.69 -24.56
N GLU A 173 4.39 -4.62 -25.16
CA GLU A 173 4.42 -4.90 -26.59
C GLU A 173 4.03 -3.66 -27.43
N GLU A 174 3.00 -2.92 -27.01
CA GLU A 174 2.60 -1.66 -27.65
C GLU A 174 3.70 -0.58 -27.51
N THR A 175 4.38 -0.48 -26.36
CA THR A 175 5.50 0.46 -26.20
C THR A 175 6.73 0.06 -27.01
N GLU A 176 7.03 -1.24 -27.11
CA GLU A 176 8.11 -1.77 -27.95
C GLU A 176 7.83 -1.52 -29.44
N LYS A 177 6.57 -1.71 -29.87
CA LYS A 177 6.14 -1.40 -31.23
C LYS A 177 6.30 0.09 -31.55
N ARG A 178 5.85 0.99 -30.66
CA ARG A 178 6.04 2.44 -30.82
C ARG A 178 7.52 2.82 -30.89
N LEU A 179 8.36 2.21 -30.04
CA LEU A 179 9.80 2.42 -30.06
C LEU A 179 10.41 1.96 -31.38
N ALA A 180 9.98 0.82 -31.92
CA ALA A 180 10.44 0.31 -33.22
C ALA A 180 10.01 1.24 -34.36
N GLU A 181 8.78 1.76 -34.33
CA GLU A 181 8.29 2.76 -35.28
C GLU A 181 9.09 4.07 -35.21
N GLU A 182 9.39 4.57 -34.00
CA GLU A 182 10.26 5.76 -33.82
C GLU A 182 11.67 5.51 -34.34
N ARG A 183 12.26 4.34 -34.08
CA ARG A 183 13.58 3.98 -34.62
C ARG A 183 13.57 3.93 -36.14
N ALA A 184 12.53 3.35 -36.74
CA ALA A 184 12.39 3.30 -38.19
C ALA A 184 12.20 4.69 -38.81
N THR A 185 11.48 5.60 -38.15
CA THR A 185 11.30 6.98 -38.64
C THR A 185 12.58 7.81 -38.47
N ARG A 186 13.32 7.63 -37.37
CA ARG A 186 14.65 8.24 -37.17
C ARG A 186 15.64 7.78 -38.23
N LEU A 187 15.72 6.48 -38.51
CA LEU A 187 16.61 5.94 -39.53
C LEU A 187 16.28 6.50 -40.93
N LYS A 188 14.99 6.61 -41.28
CA LYS A 188 14.57 7.26 -42.54
C LYS A 188 14.95 8.75 -42.59
N LEU A 189 14.87 9.46 -41.46
CA LEU A 189 15.27 10.87 -41.39
C LEU A 189 16.78 11.01 -41.57
N GLU A 190 17.57 10.15 -40.93
CA GLU A 190 19.03 10.08 -41.07
C GLU A 190 19.42 9.76 -42.52
N GLU A 191 18.83 8.74 -43.14
CA GLU A 191 19.04 8.43 -44.57
C GLU A 191 18.71 9.62 -45.49
N ASN A 192 17.66 10.38 -45.20
CA ASN A 192 17.31 11.58 -45.97
C ASN A 192 18.30 12.72 -45.75
N GLN A 193 18.81 12.88 -44.53
CA GLN A 193 19.86 13.85 -44.21
C GLN A 193 21.17 13.48 -44.91
N ASP A 194 21.57 12.20 -44.88
CA ASP A 194 22.75 11.69 -45.55
C ASP A 194 22.67 11.87 -47.07
N LYS A 195 21.52 11.60 -47.69
CA LYS A 195 21.30 11.88 -49.12
C LYS A 195 21.49 13.37 -49.44
N LYS A 196 20.92 14.25 -48.60
CA LYS A 196 21.07 15.70 -48.81
C LYS A 196 22.50 16.17 -48.59
N ILE A 197 23.22 15.60 -47.63
CA ILE A 197 24.65 15.85 -47.43
C ILE A 197 25.44 15.38 -48.65
N GLN A 198 25.18 14.18 -49.18
CA GLN A 198 25.83 13.67 -50.38
C GLN A 198 25.56 14.54 -51.62
N GLU A 199 24.33 15.02 -51.81
CA GLU A 199 23.98 15.96 -52.89
C GLU A 199 24.73 17.28 -52.76
N VAL A 200 24.80 17.83 -51.54
CA VAL A 200 25.54 19.06 -51.25
C VAL A 200 27.04 18.84 -51.49
N GLU A 201 27.62 17.76 -50.97
CA GLU A 201 29.02 17.40 -51.22
C GLU A 201 29.32 17.22 -52.70
N ALA A 202 28.43 16.58 -53.46
CA ALA A 202 28.57 16.43 -54.91
C ALA A 202 28.54 17.78 -55.62
N SER A 203 27.63 18.69 -55.23
CA SER A 203 27.57 20.04 -55.78
C SER A 203 28.82 20.87 -55.47
N TRP A 204 29.36 20.78 -54.25
CA TRP A 204 30.60 21.45 -53.87
C TRP A 204 31.82 20.86 -54.57
N LYS A 205 31.88 19.52 -54.73
CA LYS A 205 32.93 18.85 -55.51
C LYS A 205 32.88 19.30 -56.97
N ALA A 206 31.71 19.40 -57.57
CA ALA A 206 31.54 19.91 -58.93
C ALA A 206 31.96 21.38 -59.06
N ALA A 207 31.52 22.24 -58.15
CA ALA A 207 31.92 23.65 -58.13
C ALA A 207 33.43 23.82 -57.92
N LEU A 208 34.05 23.01 -57.06
CA LEU A 208 35.49 23.04 -56.82
C LEU A 208 36.25 22.56 -58.06
N ALA A 209 35.80 21.49 -58.72
CA ALA A 209 36.36 21.02 -59.98
C ALA A 209 36.25 22.05 -61.12
N GLU A 210 35.12 22.76 -61.20
CA GLU A 210 34.95 23.86 -62.16
C GLU A 210 35.89 25.03 -61.85
N LYS A 211 36.06 25.39 -60.57
CA LYS A 211 37.00 26.44 -60.16
C LYS A 211 38.45 26.03 -60.42
N THR A 212 38.85 24.80 -60.12
CA THR A 212 40.21 24.32 -60.42
C THR A 212 40.46 24.32 -61.92
N SER A 213 39.52 23.82 -62.73
CA SER A 213 39.63 23.86 -64.20
C SER A 213 39.72 25.29 -64.74
N ASN A 214 38.95 26.23 -64.17
CA ASN A 214 39.04 27.65 -64.52
C ASN A 214 40.39 28.28 -64.14
N TRP A 215 40.96 27.89 -62.98
CA TRP A 215 42.28 28.36 -62.56
C TRP A 215 43.39 27.77 -63.42
N GLU A 216 43.34 26.47 -63.73
CA GLU A 216 44.25 25.81 -64.66
C GLU A 216 44.17 26.43 -66.06
N ALA A 217 42.97 26.76 -66.55
CA ALA A 217 42.78 27.46 -67.82
C ALA A 217 43.39 28.87 -67.80
N LYS A 218 43.25 29.61 -66.69
CA LYS A 218 43.88 30.93 -66.52
C LYS A 218 45.40 30.83 -66.42
N GLU A 219 45.92 29.86 -65.67
CA GLU A 219 47.35 29.60 -65.54
C GLU A 219 47.94 29.30 -66.92
N LYS A 220 47.32 28.41 -67.68
CA LYS A 220 47.72 28.12 -69.06
C LYS A 220 47.66 29.34 -69.97
N ALA A 221 46.61 30.17 -69.88
CA ALA A 221 46.51 31.39 -70.67
C ALA A 221 47.59 32.43 -70.29
N PHE A 222 47.95 32.53 -69.00
CA PHE A 222 49.05 33.37 -68.56
C PHE A 222 50.41 32.82 -69.00
N GLU A 223 50.60 31.51 -68.99
CA GLU A 223 51.80 30.85 -69.49
C GLU A 223 51.96 31.06 -71.00
N GLU A 224 50.90 30.85 -71.79
CA GLU A 224 50.86 31.16 -73.22
C GLU A 224 51.16 32.65 -73.49
N LYS A 225 50.64 33.56 -72.66
CA LYS A 225 50.94 35.00 -72.76
C LYS A 225 52.40 35.30 -72.41
N ALA A 226 52.95 34.70 -71.36
CA ALA A 226 54.36 34.83 -70.99
C ALA A 226 55.27 34.32 -72.11
N GLU A 227 54.97 33.14 -72.67
CA GLU A 227 55.68 32.62 -73.84
C GLU A 227 55.57 33.55 -75.05
N SER A 228 54.39 34.16 -75.29
CA SER A 228 54.22 35.13 -76.37
C SER A 228 55.06 36.40 -76.17
N HIS A 229 55.13 36.93 -74.94
CA HIS A 229 55.99 38.06 -74.60
C HIS A 229 57.47 37.70 -74.70
N ASP A 230 57.87 36.49 -74.30
CA ASP A 230 59.23 36.00 -74.49
C ASP A 230 59.59 35.85 -75.96
N ARG A 231 58.66 35.38 -76.81
CA ARG A 231 58.83 35.37 -78.27
C ARG A 231 58.99 36.79 -78.81
N LEU A 232 58.15 37.73 -78.40
CA LEU A 232 58.25 39.15 -78.79
C LEU A 232 59.55 39.81 -78.30
N LEU A 233 60.01 39.53 -77.08
CA LEU A 233 61.27 40.07 -76.57
C LEU A 233 62.47 39.49 -77.34
N LYS A 234 62.43 38.21 -77.70
CA LYS A 234 63.45 37.60 -78.58
C LYS A 234 63.44 38.25 -79.97
N GLU A 235 62.26 38.49 -80.54
CA GLU A 235 62.11 39.17 -81.81
C GLU A 235 62.57 40.64 -81.74
N LEU A 236 62.21 41.38 -80.69
CA LEU A 236 62.62 42.78 -80.48
C LEU A 236 64.11 42.90 -80.23
N LYS A 237 64.73 41.96 -79.50
CA LYS A 237 66.19 41.90 -79.37
C LYS A 237 66.86 41.66 -80.72
N ALA A 238 66.31 40.75 -81.53
CA ALA A 238 66.80 40.51 -82.88
C ALA A 238 66.59 41.75 -83.79
N SER A 239 65.43 42.42 -83.71
CA SER A 239 65.14 43.61 -84.52
C SER A 239 65.95 44.83 -84.06
N TYR A 240 66.20 45.00 -82.76
CA TYR A 240 67.07 46.05 -82.22
C TYR A 240 68.51 45.84 -82.66
N GLU A 241 69.00 44.60 -82.68
CA GLU A 241 70.32 44.28 -83.25
C GLU A 241 70.38 44.66 -84.74
N VAL A 242 69.32 44.38 -85.51
CA VAL A 242 69.21 44.78 -86.92
C VAL A 242 69.12 46.30 -87.09
N SER A 243 68.29 46.99 -86.29
CA SER A 243 68.14 48.45 -86.33
C SER A 243 69.41 49.16 -85.89
N GLN A 244 70.14 48.66 -84.91
CA GLN A 244 71.44 49.20 -84.53
C GLN A 244 72.46 49.06 -85.67
N ARG A 245 72.39 47.99 -86.47
CA ARG A 245 73.17 47.85 -87.72
C ARG A 245 72.73 48.85 -88.79
N LEU A 246 71.45 49.21 -88.85
CA LEU A 246 70.87 50.16 -89.82
C LEU A 246 71.04 51.64 -89.46
N ASN A 247 70.89 52.02 -88.18
CA ASN A 247 71.04 53.39 -87.68
C ASN A 247 72.51 53.85 -87.72
N HIS A 248 73.45 52.91 -87.81
CA HIS A 248 74.84 53.22 -88.15
C HIS A 248 75.01 53.67 -89.62
N SER A 249 74.04 53.40 -90.50
CA SER A 249 74.10 53.78 -91.92
C SER A 249 73.24 54.98 -92.31
N GLU A 250 72.43 55.55 -91.40
CA GLU A 250 71.42 56.56 -91.73
C GLU A 250 71.71 57.92 -91.07
N ASN A 251 72.95 58.39 -91.17
CA ASN A 251 73.37 59.72 -90.75
C ASN A 251 73.97 60.50 -91.92
N THR A 252 73.27 60.52 -93.06
CA THR A 252 73.59 61.42 -94.19
C THR A 252 72.38 61.70 -95.07
N GLU A 253 71.97 62.97 -95.06
CA GLU A 253 71.29 63.74 -96.11
C GLU A 253 69.75 63.67 -96.24
N GLY A 254 69.10 64.85 -96.17
CA GLY A 254 67.74 64.99 -96.70
C GLY A 254 66.84 66.16 -96.23
N ASP A 255 67.37 67.25 -95.67
CA ASP A 255 66.59 68.30 -94.99
C ASP A 255 65.73 69.22 -95.89
N THR A 256 65.51 68.88 -97.16
CA THR A 256 64.65 69.65 -98.09
C THR A 256 63.55 68.82 -98.74
N ARG A 257 63.65 67.48 -98.72
CA ARG A 257 62.50 66.58 -98.94
C ARG A 257 61.64 66.46 -97.68
N SER A 258 62.28 66.54 -96.51
CA SER A 258 61.66 66.49 -95.19
C SER A 258 60.54 67.52 -95.03
N ALA A 259 60.70 68.76 -95.47
CA ALA A 259 59.68 69.81 -95.30
C ALA A 259 58.41 69.58 -96.15
N ALA A 260 58.57 69.11 -97.39
CA ALA A 260 57.41 68.80 -98.25
C ALA A 260 56.72 67.49 -97.80
N THR A 261 57.50 66.47 -97.44
CA THR A 261 56.95 65.27 -96.81
C THR A 261 56.37 65.55 -95.43
N ALA A 262 56.87 66.55 -94.70
CA ALA A 262 56.34 66.95 -93.39
C ALA A 262 55.01 67.66 -93.53
N ALA A 263 54.83 68.51 -94.54
CA ALA A 263 53.53 69.12 -94.84
C ALA A 263 52.51 68.08 -95.34
N GLU A 264 52.93 67.14 -96.20
CA GLU A 264 52.06 66.01 -96.60
C GLU A 264 51.75 65.09 -95.42
N LEU A 265 52.72 64.82 -94.54
CA LEU A 265 52.51 64.09 -93.30
C LEU A 265 51.60 64.85 -92.34
N GLU A 266 51.70 66.17 -92.25
CA GLU A 266 50.84 67.00 -91.40
C GLU A 266 49.38 66.96 -91.87
N ILE A 267 49.17 67.00 -93.19
CA ILE A 267 47.83 66.83 -93.78
C ILE A 267 47.32 65.40 -93.52
N VAL A 268 48.15 64.37 -93.74
CA VAL A 268 47.78 62.97 -93.46
C VAL A 268 47.54 62.73 -91.98
N THR A 269 48.28 63.37 -91.08
CA THR A 269 48.04 63.28 -89.63
C THR A 269 46.75 64.00 -89.25
N SER A 270 46.44 65.13 -89.87
CA SER A 270 45.18 65.83 -89.61
C SER A 270 43.96 65.02 -90.10
N ASP A 271 44.09 64.33 -91.24
CA ASP A 271 43.07 63.42 -91.75
C ASP A 271 43.00 62.12 -90.93
N LEU A 272 44.13 61.63 -90.41
CA LEU A 272 44.21 60.51 -89.47
C LEU A 272 43.54 60.87 -88.14
N GLU A 273 43.78 62.07 -87.61
CA GLU A 273 43.13 62.59 -86.40
C GLU A 273 41.62 62.73 -86.62
N ARG A 274 41.20 63.26 -87.76
CA ARG A 274 39.78 63.40 -88.09
C ARG A 274 39.07 62.06 -88.27
N THR A 275 39.75 61.08 -88.86
CA THR A 275 39.21 59.71 -89.02
C THR A 275 39.27 58.92 -87.72
N SER A 276 40.30 59.12 -86.91
CA SER A 276 40.44 58.59 -85.54
C SER A 276 39.32 59.09 -84.63
N ILE A 277 39.00 60.40 -84.65
CA ILE A 277 37.90 60.97 -83.87
C ILE A 277 36.56 60.36 -84.31
N ARG A 278 36.33 60.21 -85.63
CA ARG A 278 35.12 59.55 -86.14
C ARG A 278 35.05 58.08 -85.76
N LEU A 279 36.17 57.36 -85.79
CA LEU A 279 36.25 55.97 -85.39
C LEU A 279 35.91 55.82 -83.90
N ALA A 280 36.52 56.64 -83.04
CA ALA A 280 36.23 56.67 -81.61
C ALA A 280 34.75 57.01 -81.31
N GLU A 281 34.17 57.94 -82.07
CA GLU A 281 32.74 58.29 -81.94
C GLU A 281 31.82 57.15 -82.41
N VAL A 282 32.19 56.43 -83.47
CA VAL A 282 31.46 55.25 -83.94
C VAL A 282 31.62 54.08 -82.96
N GLU A 283 32.81 53.84 -82.42
CA GLU A 283 33.09 52.83 -81.40
C GLU A 283 32.31 53.12 -80.12
N ALA A 284 32.31 54.37 -79.63
CA ALA A 284 31.51 54.77 -78.48
C ALA A 284 30.00 54.57 -78.71
N ARG A 285 29.50 54.88 -79.92
CA ARG A 285 28.10 54.59 -80.29
C ARG A 285 27.83 53.09 -80.38
N ASN A 286 28.80 52.30 -80.83
CA ASN A 286 28.65 50.85 -80.95
C ASN A 286 28.69 50.17 -79.58
N GLU A 287 29.53 50.67 -78.66
CA GLU A 287 29.53 50.29 -77.25
C GLU A 287 28.22 50.70 -76.57
N GLN A 288 27.73 51.91 -76.82
CA GLN A 288 26.44 52.35 -76.28
C GLN A 288 25.28 51.52 -76.82
N LEU A 289 25.23 51.24 -78.13
CA LEU A 289 24.22 50.37 -78.72
C LEU A 289 24.36 48.92 -78.24
N SER A 290 25.58 48.45 -77.97
CA SER A 290 25.83 47.13 -77.37
C SER A 290 25.39 47.07 -75.90
N LEU A 291 25.56 48.15 -75.14
CA LEU A 291 25.04 48.28 -73.78
C LEU A 291 23.52 48.36 -73.78
N GLU A 292 22.93 49.15 -74.67
CA GLU A 292 21.47 49.23 -74.86
C GLU A 292 20.90 47.89 -75.35
N LEU A 293 21.58 47.17 -76.24
CA LEU A 293 21.22 45.80 -76.64
C LEU A 293 21.39 44.81 -75.49
N ALA A 294 22.45 44.91 -74.68
CA ALA A 294 22.62 44.06 -73.51
C ALA A 294 21.55 44.36 -72.44
N GLN A 295 21.13 45.62 -72.32
CA GLN A 295 20.09 46.06 -71.40
C GLN A 295 18.68 45.66 -71.90
N ALA A 296 18.43 45.79 -73.20
CA ALA A 296 17.20 45.34 -73.84
C ALA A 296 17.12 43.81 -73.94
N ALA A 297 18.24 43.12 -74.17
CA ALA A 297 18.33 41.66 -74.14
C ALA A 297 18.17 41.13 -72.71
N SER A 298 18.78 41.76 -71.71
CA SER A 298 18.55 41.39 -70.30
C SER A 298 17.12 41.68 -69.84
N GLN A 299 16.48 42.78 -70.28
CA GLN A 299 15.05 43.02 -70.00
C GLN A 299 14.12 42.04 -70.73
N SER A 300 14.32 41.82 -72.04
CA SER A 300 13.46 40.92 -72.83
C SER A 300 13.63 39.44 -72.46
N GLN A 301 14.83 39.03 -72.04
CA GLN A 301 15.11 37.66 -71.59
C GLN A 301 14.72 37.44 -70.12
N SER A 302 14.64 38.51 -69.31
CA SER A 302 14.17 38.46 -67.90
C SER A 302 12.65 38.53 -67.74
N GLU A 303 11.90 39.17 -68.65
CA GLU A 303 10.45 39.36 -68.46
C GLU A 303 9.58 38.22 -69.05
N GLN A 304 10.06 37.43 -70.01
CA GLN A 304 9.21 36.45 -70.71
C GLN A 304 9.57 34.96 -70.54
N SER A 305 10.70 34.60 -69.92
CA SER A 305 11.10 33.17 -69.88
C SER A 305 11.41 32.56 -68.50
N SER A 306 11.62 33.31 -67.41
CA SER A 306 11.98 32.66 -66.13
C SER A 306 11.91 33.56 -64.90
N ARG A 307 10.86 34.36 -64.71
CA ARG A 307 10.54 34.82 -63.34
C ARG A 307 9.57 33.81 -62.76
N PRO A 308 10.03 32.84 -61.94
CA PRO A 308 9.11 31.89 -61.31
C PRO A 308 8.06 32.71 -60.57
N VAL A 309 6.79 32.27 -60.61
CA VAL A 309 5.66 32.96 -59.96
C VAL A 309 5.96 33.28 -58.49
N GLU A 310 6.85 32.50 -57.87
CA GLU A 310 7.41 32.69 -56.53
C GLU A 310 8.16 34.02 -56.30
N GLU A 311 8.74 34.62 -57.35
CA GLU A 311 9.48 35.88 -57.31
C GLU A 311 8.66 37.09 -57.77
N GLU A 312 7.38 36.89 -58.10
CA GLU A 312 6.47 37.97 -58.43
C GLU A 312 6.17 38.78 -57.14
N PRO A 313 6.34 40.12 -57.15
CA PRO A 313 6.16 40.94 -55.94
C PRO A 313 4.74 40.84 -55.36
N GLN A 314 3.74 40.54 -56.20
CA GLN A 314 2.38 40.28 -55.76
C GLN A 314 2.24 38.94 -55.03
N TYR A 315 2.92 37.89 -55.49
CA TYR A 315 2.94 36.58 -54.84
C TYR A 315 3.64 36.62 -53.49
N LEU A 316 4.79 37.30 -53.38
CA LEU A 316 5.49 37.52 -52.10
C LEU A 316 4.64 38.35 -51.12
N ARG A 317 3.91 39.36 -51.62
CA ARG A 317 2.95 40.12 -50.80
C ARG A 317 1.80 39.23 -50.31
N LEU A 318 1.25 38.37 -51.17
CA LEU A 318 0.23 37.41 -50.79
C LEU A 318 0.76 36.36 -49.80
N GLN A 319 2.00 35.89 -49.93
CA GLN A 319 2.62 34.95 -49.02
C GLN A 319 2.88 35.57 -47.63
N THR A 320 3.36 36.81 -47.60
CA THR A 320 3.53 37.58 -46.35
C THR A 320 2.18 37.92 -45.72
N GLU A 321 1.17 38.26 -46.50
CA GLU A 321 -0.20 38.46 -46.02
C GLU A 321 -0.78 37.16 -45.46
N ASN A 322 -0.66 36.04 -46.18
CA ASN A 322 -1.16 34.74 -45.76
C ASN A 322 -0.46 34.23 -44.50
N SER A 323 0.87 34.38 -44.40
CA SER A 323 1.61 34.09 -43.17
C SER A 323 1.20 35.02 -42.00
N SER A 324 0.89 36.29 -42.28
CA SER A 324 0.37 37.21 -41.27
C SER A 324 -1.06 36.82 -40.81
N LEU A 325 -1.90 36.36 -41.73
CA LEU A 325 -3.25 35.88 -41.45
C LEU A 325 -3.21 34.57 -40.66
N MET A 326 -2.28 33.66 -41.00
CA MET A 326 -2.04 32.44 -40.23
C MET A 326 -1.61 32.75 -38.80
N ARG A 327 -0.67 33.68 -38.59
CA ARG A 327 -0.28 34.12 -37.25
C ARG A 327 -1.43 34.78 -36.49
N LYS A 328 -2.25 35.60 -37.15
CA LYS A 328 -3.45 36.19 -36.53
C LYS A 328 -4.48 35.12 -36.15
N LEU A 329 -4.63 34.09 -36.98
CA LEU A 329 -5.54 32.97 -36.72
C LEU A 329 -5.03 32.12 -35.56
N GLU A 330 -3.73 31.84 -35.50
CA GLU A 330 -3.09 31.15 -34.37
C GLU A 330 -3.20 31.95 -33.07
N ALA A 331 -2.96 33.27 -33.10
CA ALA A 331 -3.15 34.14 -31.95
C ALA A 331 -4.62 34.15 -31.48
N ALA A 332 -5.58 34.28 -32.40
CA ALA A 332 -7.00 34.24 -32.08
C ALA A 332 -7.45 32.87 -31.52
N ARG A 333 -6.85 31.77 -31.98
CA ARG A 333 -7.07 30.43 -31.40
C ARG A 333 -6.53 30.34 -29.98
N PHE A 334 -5.31 30.83 -29.76
CA PHE A 334 -4.70 30.86 -28.43
C PHE A 334 -5.52 31.70 -27.45
N ASP A 335 -5.97 32.88 -27.85
CA ASP A 335 -6.80 33.75 -27.02
C ASP A 335 -8.14 33.08 -26.68
N LYS A 336 -8.78 32.43 -27.66
CA LYS A 336 -10.01 31.66 -27.43
C LYS A 336 -9.80 30.50 -26.46
N ASP A 337 -8.70 29.76 -26.59
CA ASP A 337 -8.38 28.66 -25.68
C ASP A 337 -8.04 29.17 -24.27
N ALA A 338 -7.36 30.31 -24.16
CA ALA A 338 -7.11 30.99 -22.90
C ALA A 338 -8.43 31.42 -22.24
N GLU A 339 -9.33 32.07 -22.96
CA GLU A 339 -10.66 32.44 -22.48
C GLU A 339 -11.45 31.22 -22.04
N LYS A 340 -11.49 30.16 -22.87
CA LYS A 340 -12.16 28.89 -22.53
C LYS A 340 -11.60 28.31 -21.23
N ASN A 341 -10.29 28.25 -21.06
CA ASN A 341 -9.67 27.78 -19.82
C ASN A 341 -10.02 28.66 -18.62
N THR A 342 -10.11 29.99 -18.78
CA THR A 342 -10.57 30.87 -17.69
C THR A 342 -12.03 30.63 -17.33
N TRP A 343 -12.90 30.38 -18.32
CA TRP A 343 -14.32 30.06 -18.11
C TRP A 343 -14.51 28.70 -17.48
N GLU A 344 -13.75 27.68 -17.89
CA GLU A 344 -13.72 26.38 -17.24
C GLU A 344 -13.22 26.48 -15.80
N GLY A 345 -12.22 27.33 -15.54
CA GLY A 345 -11.76 27.64 -14.19
C GLY A 345 -12.86 28.28 -13.33
N LYS A 346 -13.56 29.29 -13.86
CA LYS A 346 -14.70 29.93 -13.20
C LYS A 346 -15.85 28.95 -12.96
N LEU A 347 -16.16 28.09 -13.95
CA LEU A 347 -17.19 27.07 -13.84
C LEU A 347 -16.86 26.08 -12.72
N ARG A 348 -15.65 25.53 -12.71
CA ARG A 348 -15.17 24.63 -11.64
C ARG A 348 -15.21 25.31 -10.27
N GLN A 349 -14.91 26.61 -10.21
CA GLN A 349 -15.00 27.37 -8.96
C GLN A 349 -16.47 27.54 -8.51
N CYS A 350 -17.38 27.88 -9.42
CA CYS A 350 -18.82 27.96 -9.15
C CYS A 350 -19.41 26.59 -8.75
N GLU A 351 -18.97 25.50 -9.36
CA GLU A 351 -19.38 24.14 -8.99
C GLU A 351 -18.89 23.78 -7.57
N ARG A 352 -17.66 24.16 -7.23
CA ARG A 352 -17.12 23.98 -5.87
C ARG A 352 -17.92 24.76 -4.84
N THR A 353 -18.20 26.05 -5.09
CA THR A 353 -19.00 26.87 -4.16
C THR A 353 -20.43 26.39 -4.06
N SER A 354 -21.05 25.99 -5.17
CA SER A 354 -22.38 25.35 -5.18
C SER A 354 -22.38 24.08 -4.32
N SER A 355 -21.40 23.19 -4.51
CA SER A 355 -21.28 21.96 -3.71
C SER A 355 -21.02 22.21 -2.22
N LYS A 356 -20.36 23.32 -1.88
CA LYS A 356 -20.14 23.75 -0.50
C LYS A 356 -21.44 24.23 0.12
N ILE A 357 -22.15 25.13 -0.56
CA ILE A 357 -23.45 25.65 -0.11
C ILE A 357 -24.47 24.52 0.00
N THR A 358 -24.46 23.53 -0.90
CA THR A 358 -25.37 22.38 -0.80
C THR A 358 -25.09 21.55 0.45
N ARG A 359 -23.81 21.29 0.77
CA ARG A 359 -23.42 20.58 2.00
C ARG A 359 -23.81 21.36 3.24
N GLU A 360 -23.54 22.67 3.28
CA GLU A 360 -23.93 23.52 4.41
C GLU A 360 -25.46 23.53 4.60
N ARG A 361 -26.22 23.60 3.51
CA ARG A 361 -27.68 23.50 3.55
C ARG A 361 -28.14 22.15 4.10
N ASP A 362 -27.53 21.06 3.66
CA ASP A 362 -27.90 19.71 4.09
C ASP A 362 -27.51 19.47 5.56
N GLU A 363 -26.36 19.99 6.01
CA GLU A 363 -25.95 20.01 7.42
C GLU A 363 -26.90 20.84 8.29
N LEU A 364 -27.33 22.01 7.81
CA LEU A 364 -28.31 22.85 8.52
C LEU A 364 -29.68 22.16 8.58
N ARG A 365 -30.08 21.46 7.52
CA ARG A 365 -31.31 20.64 7.51
C ARG A 365 -31.22 19.50 8.51
N GLU A 366 -30.10 18.78 8.57
CA GLU A 366 -29.88 17.71 9.55
C GLU A 366 -29.85 18.23 11.00
N LYS A 367 -29.28 19.42 11.22
CA LYS A 367 -29.36 20.09 12.52
C LYS A 367 -30.81 20.43 12.86
N LEU A 368 -31.57 20.97 11.91
CA LEU A 368 -32.98 21.31 12.12
C LEU A 368 -33.81 20.06 12.46
N THR A 369 -33.60 18.94 11.77
CA THR A 369 -34.31 17.68 12.09
C THR A 369 -33.94 17.15 13.46
N LYS A 370 -32.68 17.28 13.90
CA LYS A 370 -32.27 16.93 15.27
C LYS A 370 -32.93 17.81 16.35
N PHE A 371 -33.35 19.01 16.00
CA PHE A 371 -34.09 19.90 16.90
C PHE A 371 -35.61 19.82 16.73
N ALA A 372 -36.12 18.92 15.88
CA ALA A 372 -37.56 18.74 15.69
C ALA A 372 -38.26 18.32 17.00
N ASP A 373 -37.56 17.53 17.83
CA ASP A 373 -38.08 17.02 19.11
C ASP A 373 -38.09 18.09 20.22
N TYR A 374 -37.64 19.34 19.95
CA TYR A 374 -37.62 20.42 20.94
C TYR A 374 -39.01 20.73 21.49
N ASP A 375 -40.04 20.71 20.63
CA ASP A 375 -41.42 20.96 21.06
C ASP A 375 -41.96 19.83 21.93
N ASP A 376 -41.56 18.59 21.67
CA ASP A 376 -41.95 17.42 22.48
C ASP A 376 -41.23 17.42 23.83
N ILE A 377 -39.92 17.64 23.84
CA ILE A 377 -39.14 17.79 25.09
C ILE A 377 -39.67 18.98 25.90
N LYS A 378 -40.04 20.10 25.25
CA LYS A 378 -40.64 21.24 25.92
C LYS A 378 -41.98 20.89 26.57
N ARG A 379 -42.84 20.13 25.88
CA ARG A 379 -44.10 19.63 26.45
C ARG A 379 -43.84 18.67 27.61
N GLU A 380 -42.94 17.71 27.45
CA GLU A 380 -42.57 16.77 28.52
C GLU A 380 -41.99 17.49 29.74
N LEU A 381 -41.14 18.49 29.54
CA LEU A 381 -40.62 19.32 30.63
C LEU A 381 -41.69 20.18 31.26
N GLU A 382 -42.65 20.71 30.49
CA GLU A 382 -43.79 21.44 31.03
C GLU A 382 -44.71 20.52 31.86
N VAL A 383 -44.90 19.27 31.42
CA VAL A 383 -45.62 18.23 32.16
C VAL A 383 -44.85 17.83 33.43
N ILE A 384 -43.55 17.54 33.35
CA ILE A 384 -42.71 17.21 34.52
C ILE A 384 -42.66 18.38 35.47
N LYS A 385 -42.55 19.62 34.99
CA LYS A 385 -42.61 20.81 35.83
C LYS A 385 -43.99 20.95 36.46
N SER A 386 -45.07 20.69 35.74
CA SER A 386 -46.40 20.72 36.35
C SER A 386 -46.55 19.63 37.42
N ILE A 387 -45.98 18.44 37.22
CA ILE A 387 -46.03 17.33 38.18
C ILE A 387 -45.10 17.63 39.37
N GLU A 388 -43.84 17.96 39.17
CA GLU A 388 -42.87 18.23 40.24
C GLU A 388 -43.29 19.43 41.11
N PHE A 389 -43.98 20.43 40.53
CA PHE A 389 -44.50 21.57 41.28
C PHE A 389 -45.94 21.38 41.78
N SER A 390 -46.73 20.43 41.24
CA SER A 390 -48.07 20.08 41.76
C SER A 390 -48.02 18.98 42.82
N THR A 391 -47.02 18.09 42.80
CA THR A 391 -46.88 16.98 43.77
C THR A 391 -46.26 17.45 45.10
N GLY A 392 -45.86 18.73 45.19
CA GLY A 392 -45.46 19.38 46.43
C GLY A 392 -46.57 20.21 47.11
N ASP A 393 -47.78 20.23 46.53
CA ASP A 393 -48.92 21.07 46.97
C ASP A 393 -50.18 20.26 47.33
N ASP A 394 -50.05 18.94 47.53
CA ASP A 394 -51.12 18.12 48.12
C ASP A 394 -50.84 17.89 49.62
N GLU A 395 -50.82 18.97 50.40
CA GLU A 395 -51.36 18.95 51.77
C GLU A 395 -52.60 19.85 51.83
N PRO A 396 -53.72 19.36 52.39
CA PRO A 396 -55.00 20.04 52.32
C PRO A 396 -55.06 21.13 53.39
N ASP A 397 -54.99 22.39 52.99
CA ASP A 397 -55.45 23.48 53.86
C ASP A 397 -56.56 24.30 53.19
N THR A 398 -57.74 24.10 53.73
CA THR A 398 -58.98 24.82 53.44
C THR A 398 -58.84 26.30 53.79
N SER A 399 -58.83 27.19 52.79
CA SER A 399 -59.57 28.46 52.88
C SER A 399 -59.78 29.10 51.51
N ILE A 400 -61.04 29.33 51.22
CA ILE A 400 -61.57 30.09 50.10
C ILE A 400 -61.23 31.57 50.33
N ASP A 401 -60.56 32.22 49.38
CA ASP A 401 -61.08 33.46 48.79
C ASP A 401 -60.39 33.78 47.45
N ASP A 402 -61.22 33.95 46.43
CA ASP A 402 -60.84 34.43 45.10
C ASP A 402 -60.51 35.92 45.18
N THR A 403 -59.33 36.35 44.70
CA THR A 403 -59.18 37.50 43.78
C THR A 403 -57.72 37.83 43.42
N LYS A 404 -57.47 37.85 42.10
CA LYS A 404 -56.35 38.44 41.33
C LYS A 404 -55.10 37.57 41.05
N PRO A 405 -54.79 37.30 39.76
CA PRO A 405 -53.56 36.62 39.35
C PRO A 405 -52.47 37.65 39.03
N SER A 406 -51.51 37.83 39.92
CA SER A 406 -50.26 38.56 39.65
C SER A 406 -49.35 38.46 40.88
N ASN A 407 -48.56 37.38 40.99
CA ASN A 407 -47.26 37.30 41.72
C ASN A 407 -46.76 35.85 41.92
N SER A 408 -47.07 34.91 41.02
CA SER A 408 -46.56 33.53 41.10
C SER A 408 -45.09 33.36 40.68
N LYS A 409 -44.45 34.39 40.12
CA LYS A 409 -43.02 34.34 39.70
C LYS A 409 -42.05 34.81 40.78
N GLU A 410 -42.42 35.78 41.61
CA GLU A 410 -41.56 36.28 42.69
C GLU A 410 -41.49 35.28 43.85
N ASN A 411 -42.63 34.73 44.28
CA ASN A 411 -42.65 33.67 45.30
C ASN A 411 -41.89 32.41 44.86
N ASN A 412 -41.91 32.07 43.57
CA ASN A 412 -41.20 30.91 43.03
C ASN A 412 -39.68 31.17 42.93
N LEU A 413 -39.26 32.41 42.63
CA LEU A 413 -37.84 32.79 42.62
C LEU A 413 -37.28 32.86 44.05
N GLU A 414 -38.00 33.46 44.99
CA GLU A 414 -37.60 33.53 46.40
C GLU A 414 -37.54 32.13 47.03
N GLN A 415 -38.50 31.27 46.73
CA GLN A 415 -38.50 29.88 47.20
C GLN A 415 -37.37 29.06 46.56
N LEU A 416 -37.05 29.28 45.28
CA LEU A 416 -35.92 28.63 44.60
C LEU A 416 -34.57 29.13 45.14
N LEU A 417 -34.45 30.42 45.48
CA LEU A 417 -33.27 31.00 46.12
C LEU A 417 -33.10 30.48 47.54
N LEU A 418 -34.16 30.35 48.33
CA LEU A 418 -34.13 29.76 49.66
C LEU A 418 -33.78 28.27 49.62
N ALA A 419 -34.35 27.51 48.68
CA ALA A 419 -34.02 26.10 48.48
C ALA A 419 -32.54 25.93 48.08
N ARG A 420 -32.04 26.79 47.17
CA ARG A 420 -30.63 26.78 46.77
C ARG A 420 -29.70 27.19 47.90
N ASN A 421 -30.08 28.18 48.72
CA ASN A 421 -29.29 28.60 49.88
C ASN A 421 -29.21 27.48 50.92
N LYS A 422 -30.34 26.84 51.26
CA LYS A 422 -30.37 25.66 52.14
C LYS A 422 -29.53 24.50 51.60
N LYS A 423 -29.59 24.23 50.29
CA LYS A 423 -28.76 23.20 49.64
C LYS A 423 -27.27 23.52 49.74
N LEU A 424 -26.87 24.75 49.43
CA LEU A 424 -25.48 25.19 49.57
C LEU A 424 -24.99 25.12 51.02
N SER A 425 -25.83 25.50 51.99
CA SER A 425 -25.49 25.35 53.41
C SER A 425 -25.30 23.89 53.80
N ASN A 426 -26.15 22.98 53.33
CA ASN A 426 -26.02 21.54 53.58
C ASN A 426 -24.78 20.93 52.91
N GLU A 427 -24.47 21.32 51.67
CA GLU A 427 -23.24 20.88 51.00
C GLU A 427 -22.00 21.39 51.75
N LEU A 428 -22.04 22.61 52.26
CA LEU A 428 -20.96 23.20 53.05
C LEU A 428 -20.77 22.48 54.39
N THR A 429 -21.84 22.11 55.09
CA THR A 429 -21.73 21.31 56.33
C THR A 429 -21.20 19.91 56.07
N ILE A 430 -21.64 19.23 55.01
CA ILE A 430 -21.13 17.90 54.63
C ILE A 430 -19.63 17.99 54.29
N LEU A 431 -19.23 18.98 53.50
CA LEU A 431 -17.83 19.19 53.15
C LEU A 431 -16.99 19.46 54.41
N ARG A 432 -17.46 20.28 55.34
CA ARG A 432 -16.78 20.52 56.63
C ARG A 432 -16.63 19.25 57.46
N VAL A 433 -17.68 18.44 57.57
CA VAL A 433 -17.62 17.16 58.32
C VAL A 433 -16.66 16.18 57.65
N SER A 434 -16.71 16.05 56.32
CA SER A 434 -15.79 15.18 55.58
C SER A 434 -14.33 15.64 55.68
N HIS A 435 -14.09 16.96 55.73
CA HIS A 435 -12.77 17.51 55.92
C HIS A 435 -12.24 17.19 57.31
N GLN A 436 -13.07 17.37 58.34
CA GLN A 436 -12.72 17.02 59.72
C GLN A 436 -12.49 15.51 59.90
N ASP A 437 -13.25 14.65 59.22
CA ASP A 437 -13.03 13.19 59.23
C ASP A 437 -11.72 12.80 58.52
N LEU A 438 -11.43 13.39 57.36
CA LEU A 438 -10.14 13.21 56.67
C LEU A 438 -8.96 13.70 57.51
N GLU A 439 -9.09 14.85 58.18
CA GLU A 439 -8.08 15.35 59.12
C GLU A 439 -7.91 14.40 60.31
N GLY A 440 -9.01 13.84 60.84
CA GLY A 440 -8.99 12.82 61.88
C GLY A 440 -8.27 11.54 61.44
N GLN A 441 -8.58 11.02 60.26
CA GLN A 441 -7.92 9.85 59.67
C GLN A 441 -6.42 10.10 59.43
N LEU A 442 -6.05 11.29 58.93
CA LEU A 442 -4.64 11.68 58.79
C LEU A 442 -3.93 11.78 60.15
N GLY A 443 -4.62 12.27 61.18
CA GLY A 443 -4.13 12.28 62.56
C GLY A 443 -3.87 10.88 63.09
N ALA A 444 -4.85 9.97 62.96
CA ALA A 444 -4.74 8.58 63.40
C ALA A 444 -3.61 7.82 62.67
N LEU A 445 -3.49 8.00 61.35
CA LEU A 445 -2.41 7.38 60.56
C LEU A 445 -1.03 7.92 60.96
N ARG A 446 -0.91 9.20 61.29
CA ARG A 446 0.35 9.77 61.81
C ARG A 446 0.68 9.22 63.19
N GLU A 447 -0.31 9.06 64.05
CA GLU A 447 -0.12 8.44 65.38
C GLU A 447 0.31 6.98 65.24
N GLU A 448 -0.34 6.20 64.38
CA GLU A 448 0.03 4.81 64.10
C GLU A 448 1.44 4.69 63.50
N LEU A 449 1.80 5.58 62.56
CA LEU A 449 3.16 5.65 62.01
C LEU A 449 4.18 5.97 63.12
N SER A 450 3.87 6.92 64.00
CA SER A 450 4.74 7.25 65.13
C SER A 450 4.90 6.07 66.10
N ARG A 451 3.80 5.34 66.38
CA ARG A 451 3.78 4.18 67.27
C ARG A 451 4.59 3.03 66.69
N THR A 452 4.35 2.67 65.44
CA THR A 452 5.08 1.62 64.73
C THR A 452 6.57 1.97 64.58
N ASN A 453 6.90 3.23 64.32
CA ASN A 453 8.29 3.68 64.30
C ASN A 453 8.96 3.57 65.69
N SER A 454 8.24 3.89 66.78
CA SER A 454 8.73 3.69 68.15
C SER A 454 8.92 2.22 68.50
N GLU A 455 8.04 1.33 68.04
CA GLU A 455 8.13 -0.12 68.22
C GLU A 455 9.30 -0.70 67.41
N LEU A 456 9.51 -0.20 66.18
CA LEU A 456 10.66 -0.54 65.35
C LEU A 456 11.97 -0.09 66.01
N GLU A 457 12.01 1.10 66.60
CA GLU A 457 13.20 1.58 67.29
C GLU A 457 13.49 0.74 68.55
N LYS A 458 12.45 0.36 69.29
CA LYS A 458 12.57 -0.56 70.44
C LYS A 458 13.06 -1.94 70.00
N SER A 459 12.53 -2.50 68.92
CA SER A 459 12.96 -3.82 68.41
C SER A 459 14.38 -3.78 67.86
N ARG A 460 14.78 -2.71 67.17
CA ARG A 460 16.18 -2.48 66.76
C ARG A 460 17.12 -2.39 67.96
N LYS A 461 16.76 -1.63 69.00
CA LYS A 461 17.55 -1.55 70.24
C LYS A 461 17.64 -2.89 70.96
N LEU A 462 16.60 -3.72 70.90
CA LEU A 462 16.61 -5.07 71.47
C LEU A 462 17.50 -6.00 70.64
N ALA A 463 17.37 -5.96 69.31
CA ALA A 463 18.20 -6.73 68.40
C ALA A 463 19.69 -6.38 68.56
N THR A 464 20.06 -5.10 68.64
CA THR A 464 21.44 -4.70 68.89
C THR A 464 21.93 -5.16 70.27
N LYS A 465 21.07 -5.17 71.30
CA LYS A 465 21.43 -5.76 72.60
C LYS A 465 21.68 -7.26 72.49
N LEU A 466 20.79 -8.01 71.84
CA LEU A 466 20.96 -9.45 71.63
C LEU A 466 22.19 -9.77 70.77
N GLU A 467 22.49 -8.97 69.75
CA GLU A 467 23.70 -9.10 68.95
C GLU A 467 24.95 -8.87 69.80
N ASN A 468 24.95 -7.84 70.66
CA ASN A 468 26.05 -7.59 71.59
C ASN A 468 26.19 -8.69 72.64
N ASP A 469 25.09 -9.20 73.19
CA ASP A 469 25.07 -10.29 74.16
C ASP A 469 25.56 -11.61 73.52
N LEU A 470 25.12 -11.92 72.29
CA LEU A 470 25.65 -13.05 71.52
C LEU A 470 27.12 -12.89 71.19
N LEU A 471 27.57 -11.67 70.87
CA LEU A 471 28.99 -11.39 70.67
C LEU A 471 29.75 -11.60 71.99
N HIS A 472 29.18 -11.21 73.13
CA HIS A 472 29.77 -11.45 74.45
C HIS A 472 29.86 -12.96 74.75
N ILE A 473 28.78 -13.71 74.55
CA ILE A 473 28.75 -15.18 74.71
C ILE A 473 29.73 -15.84 73.74
N GLN A 474 29.79 -15.42 72.47
CA GLN A 474 30.75 -15.96 71.52
C GLN A 474 32.17 -15.65 71.95
N ARG A 475 32.45 -14.45 72.47
CA ARG A 475 33.77 -14.07 72.99
C ARG A 475 34.16 -14.87 74.22
N GLU A 476 33.22 -15.09 75.15
CA GLU A 476 33.38 -15.97 76.32
C GLU A 476 33.58 -17.43 75.90
N THR A 477 32.83 -17.92 74.91
CA THR A 477 32.94 -19.27 74.33
C THR A 477 34.27 -19.46 73.59
N THR A 478 34.78 -18.43 72.91
CA THR A 478 36.10 -18.47 72.26
C THR A 478 37.28 -18.35 73.25
N ASN A 479 37.04 -17.79 74.44
CA ASN A 479 38.02 -17.76 75.53
C ASN A 479 37.98 -19.02 76.41
N SER A 480 36.99 -19.89 76.24
CA SER A 480 36.83 -21.15 76.96
C SER A 480 36.88 -22.34 75.99
N SER A 481 38.09 -22.70 75.59
CA SER A 481 38.37 -23.89 74.78
C SER A 481 38.08 -25.19 75.55
N ALA A 482 36.86 -25.73 75.47
CA ALA A 482 36.59 -27.17 75.66
C ALA A 482 35.15 -27.59 75.29
N MET A 483 35.07 -28.68 74.53
CA MET A 483 33.95 -29.63 74.37
C MET A 483 32.78 -29.32 73.43
N SER A 484 32.86 -29.97 72.27
CA SER A 484 31.77 -30.37 71.36
C SER A 484 30.77 -31.33 72.02
N VAL A 485 29.46 -31.20 71.73
CA VAL A 485 28.53 -32.32 71.50
C VAL A 485 27.42 -31.88 70.53
N ALA A 486 27.13 -32.77 69.59
CA ALA A 486 26.25 -32.66 68.43
C ALA A 486 24.75 -32.51 68.73
N GLY A 487 24.00 -32.04 67.72
CA GLY A 487 22.53 -32.06 67.70
C GLY A 487 21.95 -31.57 66.38
N THR A 488 22.00 -32.43 65.37
CA THR A 488 21.40 -32.27 64.03
C THR A 488 19.88 -32.32 64.04
N TYR A 489 19.20 -31.32 63.45
CA TYR A 489 17.95 -31.53 62.72
C TYR A 489 17.84 -30.59 61.52
N VAL A 490 17.56 -31.24 60.39
CA VAL A 490 17.54 -30.73 59.01
C VAL A 490 16.27 -29.93 58.78
N SER A 491 16.39 -28.65 58.40
CA SER A 491 15.28 -27.82 57.90
C SER A 491 15.17 -27.96 56.38
N ARG A 492 14.00 -28.42 55.94
CA ARG A 492 13.56 -28.61 54.57
C ARG A 492 12.86 -27.33 54.10
N TYR A 493 13.48 -26.59 53.19
CA TYR A 493 12.83 -25.52 52.42
C TYR A 493 12.12 -26.08 51.17
N PRO A 494 10.96 -25.54 50.77
CA PRO A 494 10.63 -25.33 49.38
C PRO A 494 10.69 -23.82 49.06
N HIS A 495 11.52 -23.45 48.08
CA HIS A 495 11.59 -22.09 47.54
C HIS A 495 10.43 -21.87 46.54
N GLY A 496 9.58 -20.88 46.84
CA GLY A 496 8.65 -20.28 45.90
C GLY A 496 9.03 -18.81 45.64
N SER A 497 9.33 -18.52 44.37
CA SER A 497 8.96 -17.31 43.62
C SER A 497 9.34 -15.89 44.11
N ARG A 498 10.10 -15.23 43.22
CA ARG A 498 9.96 -13.83 42.76
C ARG A 498 10.52 -12.66 43.60
N ARG A 499 11.59 -12.09 43.02
CA ARG A 499 11.62 -10.79 42.30
C ARG A 499 11.70 -9.49 43.13
N GLY A 500 12.87 -8.86 43.04
CA GLY A 500 12.97 -7.48 42.54
C GLY A 500 13.47 -6.40 43.51
N ARG A 501 14.70 -5.91 43.28
CA ARG A 501 15.02 -4.51 42.92
C ARG A 501 16.54 -4.28 43.01
N VAL A 502 17.19 -4.17 41.86
CA VAL A 502 18.51 -3.53 41.72
C VAL A 502 18.33 -2.41 40.69
N SER A 503 18.67 -1.20 41.11
CA SER A 503 18.59 0.06 40.36
C SER A 503 19.72 0.14 39.30
N PRO A 504 19.43 0.47 38.04
CA PRO A 504 20.44 0.64 37.01
C PRO A 504 20.81 2.12 36.82
N THR A 505 21.81 2.60 37.59
CA THR A 505 22.45 3.90 37.31
C THR A 505 23.92 3.89 37.74
N SER A 506 24.76 2.98 37.23
CA SER A 506 26.23 3.14 37.26
C SER A 506 26.95 2.11 36.37
N SER A 507 27.05 2.35 35.07
CA SER A 507 28.06 1.68 34.22
C SER A 507 28.28 2.40 32.89
N ILE A 508 28.22 3.74 32.89
CA ILE A 508 28.79 4.59 31.84
C ILE A 508 29.90 5.35 32.54
N ILE A 509 31.10 4.78 32.59
CA ILE A 509 32.42 5.35 32.90
C ILE A 509 33.32 4.17 33.27
N SER A 510 33.95 3.58 32.27
CA SER A 510 35.29 2.99 32.39
C SER A 510 35.78 2.72 30.97
N GLY A 511 36.44 3.73 30.39
CA GLY A 511 37.38 3.52 29.32
C GLY A 511 38.77 3.48 29.94
N PHE A 512 39.50 2.38 29.73
CA PHE A 512 40.95 2.42 29.57
C PHE A 512 41.43 1.11 28.93
N ASP A 513 41.91 1.26 27.70
CA ASP A 513 43.10 0.67 27.09
C ASP A 513 43.55 -0.76 27.50
N ASN A 514 43.63 -1.66 26.50
CA ASN A 514 44.78 -2.55 26.42
C ASN A 514 45.07 -2.93 24.94
N SER A 515 46.22 -2.42 24.49
CA SER A 515 46.87 -2.69 23.21
C SER A 515 47.39 -4.12 23.06
N MET A 516 47.57 -4.53 21.80
CA MET A 516 48.61 -5.44 21.29
C MET A 516 48.39 -6.97 21.38
N SER A 517 48.04 -7.60 20.24
CA SER A 517 48.92 -8.57 19.55
C SER A 517 48.30 -9.03 18.21
N PRO A 518 49.01 -8.91 17.08
CA PRO A 518 48.71 -9.59 15.82
C PRO A 518 49.60 -10.83 15.67
N THR A 519 49.06 -12.02 15.33
CA THR A 519 49.81 -13.11 14.66
C THR A 519 48.95 -14.36 14.46
N THR A 520 48.32 -14.50 13.30
CA THR A 520 47.76 -15.80 12.84
C THR A 520 48.21 -16.13 11.41
N MET A 521 49.35 -15.60 10.97
CA MET A 521 49.94 -15.84 9.64
C MET A 521 51.36 -16.44 9.69
N GLU A 522 51.73 -17.06 10.82
CA GLU A 522 53.01 -17.79 10.99
C GLU A 522 52.81 -19.31 11.16
N ALA A 523 51.56 -19.78 11.35
CA ALA A 523 51.25 -21.19 11.56
C ALA A 523 51.11 -22.03 10.26
N ILE A 524 51.31 -21.43 9.08
CA ILE A 524 51.18 -22.10 7.77
C ILE A 524 52.55 -22.43 7.15
N ARG A 525 53.68 -22.04 7.78
CA ARG A 525 55.03 -22.21 7.22
C ARG A 525 55.82 -23.41 7.79
N ALA A 526 55.34 -24.11 8.81
CA ALA A 526 55.99 -25.32 9.32
C ALA A 526 55.46 -26.56 8.58
N GLY A 527 56.13 -26.92 7.49
CA GLY A 527 55.88 -28.17 6.78
C GLY A 527 56.44 -29.38 7.52
N GLU A 528 55.57 -30.32 7.89
CA GLU A 528 55.92 -31.72 8.05
C GLU A 528 54.78 -32.62 7.52
N PRO A 529 55.09 -33.73 6.82
CA PRO A 529 54.11 -34.49 6.05
C PRO A 529 53.55 -35.65 6.89
N VAL A 530 52.27 -35.59 7.26
CA VAL A 530 51.55 -36.80 7.74
C VAL A 530 50.18 -36.85 7.09
N GLY A 531 49.92 -37.97 6.41
CA GLY A 531 48.71 -38.21 5.64
C GLY A 531 47.43 -38.34 6.48
N GLY A 532 46.30 -38.17 5.78
CA GLY A 532 44.97 -38.58 6.24
C GLY A 532 44.12 -37.47 6.86
N GLY A 533 43.43 -36.69 6.01
CA GLY A 533 42.09 -36.16 6.33
C GLY A 533 41.90 -35.15 7.48
N SER A 534 42.93 -34.68 8.19
CA SER A 534 42.75 -33.82 9.38
C SER A 534 42.83 -32.30 9.13
N GLY A 535 43.08 -31.83 7.91
CA GLY A 535 43.17 -30.39 7.60
C GLY A 535 41.82 -29.67 7.45
N ILE A 536 40.73 -30.41 7.16
CA ILE A 536 39.43 -29.81 6.85
C ILE A 536 38.59 -29.56 8.10
N LEU A 537 38.72 -30.40 9.14
CA LEU A 537 37.91 -30.29 10.35
C LEU A 537 38.25 -29.04 11.18
N PRO A 538 39.55 -28.67 11.38
CA PRO A 538 39.91 -27.42 12.05
C PRO A 538 39.47 -26.18 11.27
N MET A 539 39.50 -26.25 9.93
CA MET A 539 39.03 -25.16 9.07
C MET A 539 37.51 -25.00 9.11
N VAL A 540 36.75 -26.10 9.11
CA VAL A 540 35.29 -26.09 9.26
C VAL A 540 34.89 -25.65 10.67
N GLN A 541 35.64 -26.05 11.70
CA GLN A 541 35.41 -25.59 13.07
C GLN A 541 35.68 -24.09 13.20
N ALA A 542 36.77 -23.57 12.62
CA ALA A 542 37.05 -22.14 12.59
C ALA A 542 36.00 -21.35 11.78
N GLN A 543 35.53 -21.90 10.66
CA GLN A 543 34.44 -21.30 9.89
C GLN A 543 33.14 -21.26 10.69
N ARG A 544 32.76 -22.38 11.34
CA ARG A 544 31.58 -22.45 12.22
C ARG A 544 31.68 -21.45 13.35
N ASP A 545 32.83 -21.35 14.00
CA ASP A 545 33.03 -20.44 15.13
C ASP A 545 32.99 -18.97 14.66
N ARG A 546 33.51 -18.66 13.47
CA ARG A 546 33.38 -17.35 12.83
C ARG A 546 31.93 -17.02 12.44
N PHE A 547 31.17 -18.00 11.95
CA PHE A 547 29.73 -17.82 11.68
C PHE A 547 28.94 -17.62 12.96
N LYS A 548 29.26 -18.35 14.03
CA LYS A 548 28.64 -18.20 15.34
C LYS A 548 28.93 -16.82 15.92
N GLN A 549 30.17 -16.34 15.81
CA GLN A 549 30.56 -14.98 16.22
C GLN A 549 29.81 -13.92 15.39
N LYS A 550 29.78 -14.06 14.06
CA LYS A 550 29.03 -13.13 13.19
C LYS A 550 27.53 -13.14 13.50
N ASN A 551 26.97 -14.30 13.84
CA ASN A 551 25.57 -14.39 14.24
C ASN A 551 25.30 -13.71 15.58
N SER A 552 26.19 -13.86 16.58
CA SER A 552 26.07 -13.11 17.84
C SER A 552 26.25 -11.60 17.66
N GLU A 553 27.16 -11.17 16.77
CA GLU A 553 27.34 -9.74 16.43
C GLU A 553 26.08 -9.19 15.75
N LEU A 554 25.49 -9.93 14.82
CA LEU A 554 24.23 -9.55 14.17
C LEU A 554 23.04 -9.52 15.14
N GLU A 555 22.96 -10.47 16.08
CA GLU A 555 21.94 -10.46 17.14
C GLU A 555 22.12 -9.25 18.08
N GLU A 556 23.37 -8.87 18.38
CA GLU A 556 23.67 -7.68 19.18
C GLU A 556 23.31 -6.39 18.43
N GLU A 557 23.67 -6.28 17.14
CA GLU A 557 23.29 -5.15 16.28
C GLU A 557 21.76 -5.04 16.12
N LEU A 558 21.08 -6.17 15.97
CA LEU A 558 19.62 -6.24 15.95
C LEU A 558 19.05 -5.72 17.28
N SER A 559 19.59 -6.15 18.41
CA SER A 559 19.16 -5.67 19.73
C SER A 559 19.39 -4.17 19.92
N LYS A 560 20.53 -3.65 19.43
CA LYS A 560 20.88 -2.22 19.47
C LYS A 560 19.94 -1.39 18.60
N THR A 561 19.66 -1.83 17.37
CA THR A 561 18.72 -1.15 16.48
C THR A 561 17.30 -1.15 17.05
N TYR A 562 16.85 -2.26 17.65
CA TYR A 562 15.57 -2.28 18.38
C TYR A 562 15.56 -1.31 19.57
N GLY A 563 16.68 -1.20 20.30
CA GLY A 563 16.87 -0.23 21.37
C GLY A 563 16.74 1.22 20.88
N ILE A 564 17.42 1.55 19.79
CA ILE A 564 17.38 2.89 19.15
C ILE A 564 15.97 3.22 18.63
N VAL A 565 15.31 2.26 17.97
CA VAL A 565 13.93 2.46 17.50
C VAL A 565 12.98 2.70 18.68
N LYS A 566 13.18 2.00 19.80
CA LYS A 566 12.39 2.21 21.01
C LYS A 566 12.63 3.58 21.63
N SER A 567 13.88 4.05 21.69
CA SER A 567 14.20 5.39 22.22
C SER A 567 13.66 6.49 21.31
N LEU A 568 13.83 6.36 19.99
CA LEU A 568 13.27 7.31 19.01
C LEU A 568 11.74 7.37 19.08
N ARG A 569 11.06 6.24 19.26
CA ARG A 569 9.60 6.22 19.46
C ARG A 569 9.18 6.94 20.74
N ALA A 570 9.95 6.80 21.82
CA ALA A 570 9.70 7.51 23.07
C ALA A 570 9.94 9.02 22.92
N GLU A 571 11.00 9.42 22.21
CA GLU A 571 11.31 10.82 21.90
C GLU A 571 10.26 11.46 21.00
N VAL A 572 9.80 10.76 19.96
CA VAL A 572 8.69 11.23 19.12
C VAL A 572 7.42 11.41 19.94
N ALA A 573 7.12 10.50 20.87
CA ALA A 573 5.97 10.63 21.74
C ALA A 573 6.10 11.82 22.71
N SER A 574 7.29 12.08 23.27
CA SER A 574 7.51 13.26 24.10
C SER A 574 7.43 14.56 23.29
N LEU A 575 8.05 14.62 22.11
CA LEU A 575 7.96 15.78 21.23
C LEU A 575 6.53 16.06 20.77
N GLN A 576 5.73 15.02 20.50
CA GLN A 576 4.31 15.18 20.19
C GLN A 576 3.52 15.77 21.35
N LYS A 577 3.79 15.32 22.59
CA LYS A 577 3.16 15.87 23.80
C LYS A 577 3.58 17.32 24.04
N ASP A 578 4.85 17.63 23.84
CA ASP A 578 5.38 18.98 24.02
C ASP A 578 4.83 19.93 22.95
N ASN A 579 4.79 19.51 21.68
CA ASN A 579 4.16 20.26 20.59
C ASN A 579 2.68 20.52 20.84
N LEU A 580 1.94 19.53 21.36
CA LEU A 580 0.54 19.72 21.75
C LEU A 580 0.45 20.75 22.88
N SER A 581 1.27 20.64 23.93
CA SER A 581 1.30 21.61 25.04
C SER A 581 1.64 23.05 24.60
N LEU A 582 2.54 23.21 23.62
CA LEU A 582 2.88 24.49 23.02
C LEU A 582 1.70 25.04 22.23
N TYR A 583 0.99 24.19 21.48
CA TYR A 583 -0.24 24.57 20.80
C TYR A 583 -1.31 25.03 21.80
N GLU A 584 -1.49 24.33 22.93
CA GLU A 584 -2.42 24.77 23.99
C GLU A 584 -2.02 26.16 24.50
N LYS A 585 -0.75 26.37 24.86
CA LYS A 585 -0.24 27.66 25.36
C LYS A 585 -0.41 28.79 24.35
N THR A 586 -0.06 28.57 23.09
CA THR A 586 -0.25 29.55 22.02
C THR A 586 -1.72 29.87 21.81
N ARG A 587 -2.60 28.86 21.86
CA ARG A 587 -4.05 29.07 21.77
C ARG A 587 -4.54 29.87 22.98
N TYR A 588 -4.18 29.50 24.20
CA TYR A 588 -4.54 30.24 25.42
C TYR A 588 -4.08 31.71 25.36
N VAL A 589 -2.83 31.97 24.97
CA VAL A 589 -2.30 33.33 24.81
C VAL A 589 -3.04 34.09 23.70
N SER A 590 -3.34 33.45 22.57
CA SER A 590 -4.10 34.09 21.48
C SER A 590 -5.55 34.39 21.85
N THR A 591 -6.22 33.50 22.60
CA THR A 591 -7.57 33.72 23.10
C THR A 591 -7.61 34.75 24.22
N TYR A 592 -6.57 34.82 25.05
CA TYR A 592 -6.43 35.84 26.10
C TYR A 592 -6.16 37.23 25.48
N ASN A 593 -5.28 37.33 24.48
CA ASN A 593 -5.06 38.56 23.70
C ASN A 593 -6.31 38.99 22.90
N ARG A 594 -7.13 38.04 22.42
CA ARG A 594 -8.42 38.33 21.75
C ARG A 594 -9.52 38.72 22.75
N GLY A 595 -9.49 38.16 23.96
CA GLY A 595 -10.39 38.49 25.07
C GLY A 595 -10.18 39.90 25.62
N GLN A 596 -8.94 40.40 25.62
CA GLN A 596 -8.64 41.77 26.03
C GLN A 596 -9.11 42.84 25.02
N ALA A 597 -9.46 42.44 23.79
CA ALA A 597 -10.01 43.31 22.76
C ALA A 597 -11.55 43.28 22.67
N SER A 598 -12.24 42.52 23.52
CA SER A 598 -13.71 42.32 23.44
C SER A 598 -14.52 42.99 24.54
N THR A 599 -13.92 43.83 25.38
CA THR A 599 -14.62 44.69 26.36
C THR A 599 -14.80 46.16 25.94
N SER A 600 -14.50 46.52 24.68
CA SER A 600 -14.76 47.85 24.13
C SER A 600 -15.59 47.78 22.85
N SER A 601 -16.91 47.65 23.03
CA SER A 601 -17.89 47.82 21.97
C SER A 601 -17.99 49.29 21.53
N THR A 602 -17.27 49.65 20.47
CA THR A 602 -17.69 50.76 19.58
C THR A 602 -17.09 50.56 18.19
N ALA A 603 -17.97 50.52 17.20
CA ALA A 603 -17.69 50.28 15.81
C ALA A 603 -16.96 51.46 15.13
N THR A 604 -15.79 51.22 14.53
CA THR A 604 -15.28 52.00 13.37
C THR A 604 -14.39 51.10 12.49
N PRO A 605 -14.44 51.19 11.14
CA PRO A 605 -13.75 50.29 10.22
C PRO A 605 -12.40 50.85 9.70
N TYR A 606 -11.69 51.66 10.48
CA TYR A 606 -10.45 52.32 10.04
C TYR A 606 -9.37 52.29 11.12
N SER A 607 -8.69 51.17 11.30
CA SER A 607 -7.33 51.15 11.86
C SER A 607 -6.61 49.83 11.57
N ASN A 608 -6.03 49.73 10.37
CA ASN A 608 -4.96 48.78 10.08
C ASN A 608 -3.65 49.38 10.62
N ARG A 609 -3.21 48.95 11.81
CA ARG A 609 -1.83 49.08 12.28
C ARG A 609 -1.40 47.72 12.84
N PRO A 610 -0.41 47.03 12.24
CA PRO A 610 0.03 45.74 12.77
C PRO A 610 0.92 45.98 13.98
N ASN A 611 0.52 45.46 15.14
CA ASN A 611 1.41 45.30 16.28
C ASN A 611 2.44 44.22 15.96
N ALA A 612 3.72 44.61 15.96
CA ALA A 612 4.88 43.82 15.51
C ALA A 612 5.27 42.62 16.41
N THR A 613 4.34 42.04 17.16
CA THR A 613 4.61 40.88 18.03
C THR A 613 3.55 39.79 18.00
N ALA A 614 2.48 39.95 17.21
CA ALA A 614 1.55 38.87 16.94
C ALA A 614 2.04 38.06 15.73
N ILE A 615 2.63 36.89 15.97
CA ILE A 615 2.91 35.90 14.93
C ILE A 615 1.55 35.48 14.34
N GLN A 616 1.15 36.09 13.23
CA GLN A 616 0.09 35.59 12.39
C GLN A 616 0.64 34.39 11.64
N VAL A 617 0.25 33.19 12.06
CA VAL A 617 0.57 31.96 11.33
C VAL A 617 -0.32 31.92 10.08
N ASP A 618 0.29 32.25 8.95
CA ASP A 618 -0.32 32.22 7.63
C ASP A 618 -0.66 30.77 7.22
N PRO A 619 -1.90 30.44 6.81
CA PRO A 619 -2.30 29.08 6.42
C PRO A 619 -1.55 28.52 5.20
N ASP A 620 -0.83 29.37 4.45
CA ASP A 620 -0.10 28.98 3.24
C ASP A 620 1.37 28.62 3.48
N THR A 621 1.81 28.48 4.73
CA THR A 621 3.12 27.91 5.03
C THR A 621 3.08 26.39 4.80
N PRO A 622 4.04 25.75 4.10
CA PRO A 622 4.02 24.30 3.79
C PRO A 622 4.05 23.36 5.02
N SER A 623 4.00 23.93 6.23
CA SER A 623 3.80 23.29 7.53
C SER A 623 2.33 23.21 7.99
N GLY A 624 1.34 23.69 7.22
CA GLY A 624 -0.09 23.68 7.60
C GLY A 624 -0.67 22.31 7.98
N LEU A 625 -0.07 21.21 7.47
CA LEU A 625 -0.42 19.84 7.84
C LEU A 625 -0.05 19.45 9.27
N SER A 626 0.97 20.08 9.88
CA SER A 626 1.36 19.80 11.26
C SER A 626 0.50 20.58 12.25
N LEU A 627 0.14 21.82 11.94
CA LEU A 627 -0.72 22.64 12.78
C LEU A 627 -2.14 22.05 12.87
N ASP A 628 -2.74 21.66 11.74
CA ASP A 628 -4.08 21.05 11.69
C ASP A 628 -4.12 19.69 12.42
N ARG A 629 -3.01 18.94 12.37
CA ARG A 629 -2.83 17.70 13.14
C ARG A 629 -2.81 17.95 14.65
N TYR A 630 -2.08 18.97 15.11
CA TYR A 630 -2.04 19.28 16.54
C TYR A 630 -3.34 19.95 17.03
N GLN A 631 -4.00 20.72 16.17
CA GLN A 631 -5.33 21.28 16.42
C GLN A 631 -6.38 20.20 16.63
N SER A 632 -6.48 19.24 15.70
CA SER A 632 -7.42 18.13 15.81
C SER A 632 -7.09 17.20 16.99
N ALA A 633 -5.81 16.95 17.26
CA ALA A 633 -5.38 16.18 18.44
C ALA A 633 -5.74 16.88 19.76
N TYR A 634 -5.57 18.20 19.83
CA TYR A 634 -5.98 19.01 20.98
C TYR A 634 -7.50 19.01 21.17
N GLU A 635 -8.28 19.21 20.11
CA GLU A 635 -9.74 19.22 20.17
C GLU A 635 -10.33 17.84 20.54
N ALA A 636 -9.66 16.76 20.13
CA ALA A 636 -9.99 15.40 20.57
C ALA A 636 -9.68 15.16 22.05
N GLN A 637 -8.63 15.77 22.60
CA GLN A 637 -8.24 15.64 24.01
C GLN A 637 -9.10 16.51 24.94
N ILE A 638 -9.50 17.71 24.49
CA ILE A 638 -10.31 18.65 25.28
C ILE A 638 -11.80 18.30 25.28
N SER A 639 -12.29 17.59 24.26
CA SER A 639 -13.70 17.23 24.13
C SER A 639 -14.05 15.96 24.92
N PRO A 640 -14.77 16.05 26.05
CA PRO A 640 -15.20 14.87 26.80
C PRO A 640 -16.11 13.96 25.95
N PHE A 641 -16.82 14.52 24.97
CA PHE A 641 -17.66 13.77 24.04
C PHE A 641 -16.88 13.04 22.94
N ALA A 642 -15.71 13.55 22.52
CA ALA A 642 -14.85 12.84 21.57
C ALA A 642 -14.19 11.62 22.25
N ALA A 643 -13.71 11.79 23.48
CA ALA A 643 -13.22 10.70 24.31
C ALA A 643 -14.33 9.68 24.63
N PHE A 644 -15.56 10.14 24.86
CA PHE A 644 -16.72 9.28 25.07
C PHE A 644 -17.10 8.51 23.80
N ARG A 645 -17.26 9.17 22.64
CA ARG A 645 -17.52 8.48 21.35
C ARG A 645 -16.40 7.52 20.96
N GLY A 646 -15.14 7.84 21.28
CA GLY A 646 -14.01 6.93 21.09
C GLY A 646 -14.11 5.67 21.95
N ARG A 647 -14.48 5.81 23.23
CA ARG A 647 -14.68 4.68 24.15
C ARG A 647 -15.96 3.88 23.83
N GLU A 648 -17.00 4.57 23.39
CA GLU A 648 -18.29 3.98 23.04
C GLU A 648 -18.20 3.25 21.70
N SER A 649 -17.55 3.80 20.68
CA SER A 649 -17.27 3.10 19.42
C SER A 649 -16.33 1.90 19.63
N ALA A 650 -15.36 1.98 20.55
CA ALA A 650 -14.53 0.84 20.93
C ALA A 650 -15.33 -0.24 21.70
N ARG A 651 -16.32 0.15 22.51
CA ARG A 651 -17.25 -0.79 23.16
C ARG A 651 -18.24 -1.40 22.18
N ALA A 652 -18.76 -0.62 21.24
CA ALA A 652 -19.62 -1.07 20.16
C ALA A 652 -18.89 -2.09 19.27
N TYR A 653 -17.64 -1.79 18.89
CA TYR A 653 -16.78 -2.72 18.14
C TYR A 653 -16.51 -4.02 18.91
N LYS A 654 -16.37 -3.96 20.24
CA LYS A 654 -16.23 -5.16 21.09
C LYS A 654 -17.54 -5.94 21.27
N ARG A 655 -18.70 -5.30 21.15
CA ARG A 655 -20.03 -5.94 21.24
C ARG A 655 -20.50 -6.56 19.92
N MET A 656 -19.91 -6.17 18.79
CA MET A 656 -20.22 -6.77 17.48
C MET A 656 -19.70 -8.20 17.37
N SER A 657 -20.50 -9.07 16.75
CA SER A 657 -20.11 -10.44 16.42
C SER A 657 -18.95 -10.47 15.42
N VAL A 658 -18.22 -11.59 15.34
CA VAL A 658 -17.09 -11.74 14.39
C VAL A 658 -17.48 -11.40 12.94
N PRO A 659 -18.62 -11.86 12.39
CA PRO A 659 -19.02 -11.47 11.03
C PRO A 659 -19.37 -9.98 10.92
N GLU A 660 -20.00 -9.38 11.92
CA GLU A 660 -20.28 -7.94 11.94
C GLU A 660 -18.99 -7.10 11.99
N ARG A 661 -17.94 -7.56 12.67
CA ARG A 661 -16.63 -6.90 12.67
C ARG A 661 -15.95 -6.94 11.30
N ILE A 662 -16.10 -8.06 10.59
CA ILE A 662 -15.61 -8.21 9.23
C ILE A 662 -16.35 -7.25 8.30
N ILE A 663 -17.69 -7.22 8.38
CA ILE A 663 -18.51 -6.29 7.61
C ILE A 663 -18.16 -4.85 7.93
N PHE A 664 -18.02 -4.48 9.20
CA PHE A 664 -17.64 -3.14 9.65
C PHE A 664 -16.24 -2.74 9.18
N SER A 665 -15.29 -3.67 9.19
CA SER A 665 -13.94 -3.47 8.64
C SER A 665 -13.99 -3.21 7.14
N ILE A 666 -14.74 -4.02 6.40
CA ILE A 666 -14.92 -3.89 4.95
C ILE A 666 -15.63 -2.57 4.61
N THR A 667 -16.71 -2.22 5.31
CA THR A 667 -17.40 -0.94 5.08
C THR A 667 -16.50 0.25 5.40
N ARG A 668 -15.74 0.19 6.51
CA ARG A 668 -14.79 1.26 6.84
C ARG A 668 -13.68 1.36 5.80
N MET A 669 -13.17 0.25 5.28
CA MET A 669 -12.16 0.22 4.23
C MET A 669 -12.69 0.78 2.90
N VAL A 670 -13.93 0.42 2.53
CA VAL A 670 -14.60 0.90 1.32
C VAL A 670 -14.94 2.39 1.42
N LEU A 671 -15.35 2.88 2.59
CA LEU A 671 -15.67 4.29 2.80
C LEU A 671 -14.45 5.18 3.09
N ALA A 672 -13.32 4.62 3.50
CA ALA A 672 -12.12 5.40 3.83
C ALA A 672 -11.46 6.02 2.60
N ASN A 673 -11.52 5.37 1.44
CA ASN A 673 -10.84 5.85 0.23
C ASN A 673 -11.84 6.39 -0.81
N ARG A 674 -11.48 7.50 -1.47
CA ARG A 674 -12.37 8.18 -2.43
C ARG A 674 -12.61 7.33 -3.67
N THR A 675 -11.61 6.54 -4.08
CA THR A 675 -11.66 5.62 -5.21
C THR A 675 -12.50 4.38 -4.90
N SER A 676 -12.35 3.79 -3.71
CA SER A 676 -13.14 2.63 -3.28
C SER A 676 -14.62 2.96 -3.13
N ARG A 677 -14.96 4.18 -2.68
CA ARG A 677 -16.34 4.65 -2.63
C ARG A 677 -16.98 4.73 -4.02
N ASN A 678 -16.25 5.27 -5.00
CA ASN A 678 -16.76 5.38 -6.38
C ASN A 678 -16.89 3.99 -7.04
N LEU A 679 -15.97 3.07 -6.74
CA LEU A 679 -16.00 1.70 -7.27
C LEU A 679 -17.16 0.89 -6.67
N PHE A 680 -17.43 1.03 -5.37
CA PHE A 680 -18.59 0.41 -4.72
C PHE A 680 -19.91 0.96 -5.27
N ALA A 681 -20.00 2.28 -5.48
CA ALA A 681 -21.19 2.88 -6.10
C ALA A 681 -21.40 2.37 -7.55
N ALA A 682 -20.34 2.25 -8.34
CA ALA A 682 -20.40 1.68 -9.69
C ALA A 682 -20.81 0.20 -9.66
N TYR A 683 -20.31 -0.57 -8.70
CA TYR A 683 -20.69 -1.97 -8.50
C TYR A 683 -22.17 -2.12 -8.15
N CYS A 684 -22.69 -1.33 -7.20
CA CYS A 684 -24.13 -1.33 -6.88
C CYS A 684 -24.98 -0.95 -8.08
N PHE A 685 -24.56 0.04 -8.88
CA PHE A 685 -25.28 0.47 -10.08
C PHE A 685 -25.27 -0.61 -11.17
N ALA A 686 -24.12 -1.28 -11.39
CA ALA A 686 -24.00 -2.39 -12.32
C ALA A 686 -24.87 -3.59 -11.90
N LEU A 687 -24.96 -3.88 -10.60
CA LEU A 687 -25.84 -4.92 -10.05
C LEU A 687 -27.31 -4.59 -10.32
N HIS A 688 -27.72 -3.34 -10.14
CA HIS A 688 -29.08 -2.91 -10.48
C HIS A 688 -29.36 -3.04 -11.99
N ILE A 689 -28.44 -2.63 -12.85
CA ILE A 689 -28.57 -2.81 -14.31
C ILE A 689 -28.68 -4.31 -14.65
N PHE A 690 -27.85 -5.16 -14.04
CA PHE A 690 -27.87 -6.59 -14.26
C PHE A 690 -29.20 -7.22 -13.84
N LEU A 691 -29.74 -6.83 -12.67
CA LEU A 691 -31.07 -7.25 -12.23
C LEU A 691 -32.16 -6.77 -13.18
N PHE A 692 -32.09 -5.54 -13.69
CA PHE A 692 -33.02 -5.04 -14.70
C PHE A 692 -32.93 -5.83 -16.01
N ILE A 693 -31.74 -6.20 -16.47
CA ILE A 693 -31.55 -7.02 -17.67
C ILE A 693 -32.10 -8.43 -17.46
N MET A 694 -31.88 -9.03 -16.29
CA MET A 694 -32.44 -10.35 -15.95
C MET A 694 -33.97 -10.32 -15.85
N LEU A 695 -34.54 -9.27 -15.24
CA LEU A 695 -36.00 -9.09 -15.19
C LEU A 695 -36.57 -8.86 -16.60
N TYR A 696 -35.87 -8.10 -17.43
CA TYR A 696 -36.26 -7.85 -18.81
C TYR A 696 -36.19 -9.13 -19.66
N SER A 697 -35.10 -9.91 -19.58
CA SER A 697 -34.98 -11.17 -20.33
C SER A 697 -35.98 -12.23 -19.86
N MET A 698 -36.28 -12.27 -18.56
CA MET A 698 -37.31 -13.15 -18.02
C MET A 698 -38.72 -12.70 -18.45
N SER A 699 -38.95 -11.40 -18.57
CA SER A 699 -40.19 -10.83 -19.12
C SER A 699 -40.36 -11.16 -20.62
N THR A 700 -39.31 -10.97 -21.43
CA THR A 700 -39.38 -11.25 -22.88
C THR A 700 -39.53 -12.73 -23.18
N THR A 701 -38.84 -13.61 -22.43
CA THR A 701 -39.01 -15.06 -22.56
C THR A 701 -40.36 -15.55 -22.02
N GLY A 702 -40.94 -14.86 -21.04
CA GLY A 702 -42.33 -15.07 -20.61
C GLY A 702 -43.35 -14.73 -21.70
N ILE A 703 -43.12 -13.63 -22.43
CA ILE A 703 -43.98 -13.19 -23.54
C ILE A 703 -43.84 -14.12 -24.75
N GLU A 704 -42.64 -14.57 -25.10
CA GLU A 704 -42.43 -15.54 -26.18
C GLU A 704 -43.04 -16.91 -25.90
N LYS A 705 -43.01 -17.37 -24.64
CA LYS A 705 -43.71 -18.61 -24.24
C LYS A 705 -45.23 -18.45 -24.34
N HIS A 706 -45.78 -17.30 -23.97
CA HIS A 706 -47.22 -17.03 -24.13
C HIS A 706 -47.64 -16.85 -25.61
N ALA A 707 -46.77 -16.28 -26.45
CA ALA A 707 -47.01 -16.14 -27.89
C ALA A 707 -46.85 -17.48 -28.65
N GLY A 708 -45.91 -18.32 -28.24
CA GLY A 708 -45.69 -19.66 -28.80
C GLY A 708 -46.85 -20.62 -28.51
N ILE A 709 -47.45 -20.54 -27.32
CA ILE A 709 -48.63 -21.35 -26.95
C ILE A 709 -49.88 -20.94 -27.76
N MET A 710 -50.02 -19.65 -28.15
CA MET A 710 -51.12 -19.22 -29.03
C MET A 710 -50.94 -19.65 -30.50
N LEU A 711 -49.71 -19.84 -30.98
CA LEU A 711 -49.44 -20.30 -32.34
C LEU A 711 -49.56 -21.82 -32.51
N ASP A 712 -49.22 -22.59 -31.47
CA ASP A 712 -49.33 -24.06 -31.48
C ASP A 712 -50.81 -24.54 -31.40
N HIS A 713 -51.70 -23.71 -30.85
CA HIS A 713 -53.13 -24.03 -30.79
C HIS A 713 -53.90 -23.79 -32.12
N GLY A 714 -53.24 -23.24 -33.15
CA GLY A 714 -53.87 -22.90 -34.43
C GLY A 714 -53.92 -24.01 -35.49
N THR A 715 -53.20 -25.12 -35.30
CA THR A 715 -53.01 -26.15 -36.35
C THR A 715 -53.48 -27.56 -35.99
N GLY A 716 -54.20 -27.74 -34.87
CA GLY A 716 -54.63 -29.08 -34.46
C GLY A 716 -55.89 -29.09 -33.62
N GLN A 717 -57.06 -28.81 -34.22
CA GLN A 717 -58.34 -29.45 -33.86
C GLN A 717 -59.47 -28.92 -34.76
N ASN A 718 -59.73 -29.65 -35.83
CA ASN A 718 -61.03 -29.66 -36.48
C ASN A 718 -61.56 -31.08 -36.29
N LEU A 719 -62.46 -31.28 -35.31
CA LEU A 719 -63.42 -32.40 -35.17
C LEU A 719 -64.08 -32.38 -33.77
N GLY A 720 -65.35 -31.96 -33.71
CA GLY A 720 -66.41 -32.65 -32.96
C GLY A 720 -66.76 -32.24 -31.53
N GLY A 721 -68.01 -31.79 -31.33
CA GLY A 721 -68.83 -31.93 -30.10
C GLY A 721 -68.68 -30.80 -29.09
N ALA A 722 -69.59 -29.83 -28.98
CA ALA A 722 -70.94 -29.89 -28.37
C ALA A 722 -70.93 -29.93 -26.82
N GLU A 723 -71.75 -29.01 -26.26
CA GLU A 723 -72.29 -28.90 -24.89
C GLU A 723 -71.63 -27.97 -23.86
N ASP A 724 -72.39 -26.90 -23.58
CA ASP A 724 -72.74 -26.24 -22.29
C ASP A 724 -71.69 -25.57 -21.37
N GLY A 725 -71.96 -24.28 -21.08
CA GLY A 725 -71.38 -23.51 -19.97
C GLY A 725 -72.00 -23.86 -18.60
N PRO A 726 -71.98 -22.98 -17.57
CA PRO A 726 -71.55 -21.58 -17.54
C PRO A 726 -70.67 -21.16 -16.32
N LEU A 727 -70.11 -19.95 -16.45
CA LEU A 727 -69.93 -18.89 -15.43
C LEU A 727 -69.58 -19.27 -13.97
N GLY A 728 -68.39 -18.84 -13.56
CA GLY A 728 -67.94 -18.61 -12.18
C GLY A 728 -66.69 -17.75 -12.17
#